data_AF-A0A0S8IHL6-F1
#
_entry.id   AF-A0A0S8IHL6-F1
#
_cell.length_a   1.000
_cell.length_b   1.000
_cell.length_c   1.000
_cell.angle_alpha   90.00
_cell.angle_beta   90.00
_cell.angle_gamma   90.00
#
_symmetry.space_group_name_H-M   'P 1'
#
loop_
_entity.id
_entity.type
_entity.pdbx_description
1 polymer ?
#
loop_
_entity_poly.entity_id
_entity_poly.type
_entity_poly.pdbx_seq_one_letter_code
_entity_poly.pdbx_strand_id
1 'polypeptide(L)'
;MNPVRKTIFIRTMKKITLFTAAIITIIVSSHIFASARQAQKVYIQEADTLFSIALSEYKNGRYQQSLDIIEHILGFSNNQRSSAAFYLKCRIARDRKDYNEASALISELLKTYPDSRYVSHARMLRAEIYFNKGMNYFALQELLWNVAHGDGSVIRAQAAEKFVDLFDPEIPEYLYGEFKGFYNDPEIHALVDMKIVQNKINEGALDEAQAILESIKDRITFRAVQNVVTDLQSLIMEELSGDRYIAVLMPFHGEYAEKGKRIFNGADAALSQFFAAGGSASGGINKTANTIKLKPIDTEGSISKFPSLIKDIAADRSILGILGPVDPKLQALAGAAASIYKVPVVMTGNNEGKITEINDYLFQIKGSAELEGAALANFAVNELKFNIFAILSPIGVPEEQMAQRFALEVEKLGGNILAQEWYYPGTTDYKYQFNHIRKIGYDIMMKDSLRIFIRENLVDSTAIIQDSLTIEFLDSLTAVFMDSLTIAELDSIWYIYLDNLEARRKKEGIREVDSLDYSVYTYDAIFIPITTPEDLYIIPNQFAYENFNAMLLGNNIWYDMSKLDLIKRSFNTLYFTSDYFIDDFYTPWSNFRDIFRRIKGASPGIDEMYGYDAAIFILNGVSGALSRERFRENLMRIRSMPESARGTIEMDNTNQKSNWLLLQYKNGVLEFFERDSTKIQQK
;
A
#
# COMPACT_ATOMS: atom_id res chain seq x y z
N MET A 1 -46.73 -43.39 7.66
CA MET A 1 -45.96 -43.40 8.93
C MET A 1 -46.16 -44.73 9.63
N ASN A 2 -45.08 -45.47 9.92
CA ASN A 2 -45.10 -46.74 10.65
C ASN A 2 -45.86 -46.59 12.00
N PRO A 3 -46.79 -47.49 12.38
CA PRO A 3 -47.61 -47.37 13.59
C PRO A 3 -46.79 -47.15 14.87
N VAL A 4 -45.57 -47.70 14.94
CA VAL A 4 -44.65 -47.48 16.07
C VAL A 4 -44.17 -46.02 16.13
N ARG A 5 -43.85 -45.40 14.98
CA ARG A 5 -43.43 -43.98 14.92
C ARG A 5 -44.56 -43.02 15.25
N LYS A 6 -45.82 -43.36 14.91
CA LYS A 6 -47.00 -42.53 15.24
C LYS A 6 -47.25 -42.52 16.76
N THR A 7 -47.12 -43.67 17.41
CA THR A 7 -47.28 -43.79 18.87
C THR A 7 -46.16 -43.08 19.65
N ILE A 8 -44.91 -43.17 19.17
CA ILE A 8 -43.79 -42.43 19.75
C ILE A 8 -44.01 -40.92 19.58
N PHE A 9 -44.35 -40.45 18.37
CA PHE A 9 -44.60 -39.03 18.11
C PHE A 9 -45.74 -38.45 18.97
N ILE A 10 -46.85 -39.19 19.13
CA ILE A 10 -47.97 -38.76 19.98
C ILE A 10 -47.57 -38.72 21.47
N ARG A 11 -46.76 -39.68 21.95
CA ARG A 11 -46.24 -39.66 23.32
C ARG A 11 -45.27 -38.51 23.56
N THR A 12 -44.40 -38.21 22.60
CA THR A 12 -43.45 -37.09 22.70
C THR A 12 -44.20 -35.76 22.65
N MET A 13 -45.16 -35.59 21.76
CA MET A 13 -46.00 -34.39 21.71
C MET A 13 -46.79 -34.20 23.00
N LYS A 14 -47.43 -35.25 23.55
CA LYS A 14 -48.12 -35.16 24.86
C LYS A 14 -47.17 -34.76 25.99
N LYS A 15 -45.94 -35.28 26.02
CA LYS A 15 -44.93 -34.87 27.02
C LYS A 15 -44.54 -33.41 26.85
N ILE A 16 -44.35 -32.94 25.61
CA ILE A 16 -44.05 -31.53 25.33
C ILE A 16 -45.23 -30.64 25.74
N THR A 17 -46.48 -31.01 25.43
CA THR A 17 -47.66 -30.22 25.82
C THR A 17 -47.87 -30.19 27.34
N LEU A 18 -47.61 -31.30 28.04
CA LEU A 18 -47.64 -31.35 29.50
C LEU A 18 -46.51 -30.53 30.13
N PHE A 19 -45.33 -30.52 29.51
CA PHE A 19 -44.18 -29.74 29.98
C PHE A 19 -44.37 -28.24 29.74
N THR A 20 -44.90 -27.84 28.58
CA THR A 20 -45.25 -26.44 28.31
C THR A 20 -46.42 -25.98 29.18
N ALA A 21 -47.44 -26.81 29.40
CA ALA A 21 -48.52 -26.50 30.34
C ALA A 21 -48.01 -26.38 31.78
N ALA A 22 -47.07 -27.23 32.23
CA ALA A 22 -46.46 -27.13 33.55
C ALA A 22 -45.62 -25.85 33.69
N ILE A 23 -44.83 -25.48 32.67
CA ILE A 23 -44.07 -24.23 32.65
C ILE A 23 -45.01 -23.02 32.65
N ILE A 24 -46.07 -23.02 31.83
CA ILE A 24 -47.07 -21.94 31.83
C ILE A 24 -47.77 -21.87 33.19
N THR A 25 -48.08 -23.01 33.82
CA THR A 25 -48.69 -23.02 35.16
C THR A 25 -47.72 -22.54 36.23
N ILE A 26 -46.41 -22.81 36.12
CA ILE A 26 -45.37 -22.28 37.01
C ILE A 26 -45.15 -20.79 36.76
N ILE A 27 -45.20 -20.31 35.52
CA ILE A 27 -45.06 -18.89 35.16
C ILE A 27 -46.31 -18.11 35.60
N VAL A 28 -47.51 -18.66 35.36
CA VAL A 28 -48.78 -18.06 35.76
C VAL A 28 -48.94 -18.13 37.27
N SER A 29 -48.59 -19.22 37.93
CA SER A 29 -48.60 -19.28 39.40
C SER A 29 -47.52 -18.42 40.04
N SER A 30 -46.32 -18.29 39.45
CA SER A 30 -45.30 -17.34 39.94
C SER A 30 -45.67 -15.89 39.64
N HIS A 31 -46.38 -15.58 38.55
CA HIS A 31 -46.97 -14.25 38.32
C HIS A 31 -48.13 -13.98 39.28
N ILE A 32 -49.02 -14.94 39.51
CA ILE A 32 -50.14 -14.81 40.48
C ILE A 32 -49.60 -14.70 41.92
N PHE A 33 -48.57 -15.46 42.29
CA PHE A 33 -47.91 -15.37 43.61
C PHE A 33 -47.01 -14.14 43.75
N ALA A 34 -46.41 -13.62 42.68
CA ALA A 34 -45.68 -12.36 42.69
C ALA A 34 -46.64 -11.16 42.81
N SER A 35 -47.77 -11.19 42.10
CA SER A 35 -48.84 -10.19 42.28
C SER A 35 -49.52 -10.29 43.65
N ALA A 36 -49.57 -11.48 44.26
CA ALA A 36 -50.15 -11.68 45.60
C ALA A 36 -49.19 -11.31 46.76
N ARG A 37 -47.91 -11.01 46.49
CA ARG A 37 -46.94 -10.52 47.48
C ARG A 37 -46.69 -9.01 47.42
N GLN A 38 -47.34 -8.28 46.51
CA GLN A 38 -47.38 -6.82 46.61
C GLN A 38 -48.35 -6.44 47.74
N ALA A 39 -47.79 -6.18 48.92
CA ALA A 39 -48.53 -5.56 50.01
C ALA A 39 -49.17 -4.27 49.48
N GLN A 40 -50.50 -4.26 49.35
CA GLN A 40 -51.29 -3.12 48.93
C GLN A 40 -50.85 -1.89 49.73
N LYS A 41 -50.46 -0.80 49.05
CA LYS A 41 -49.96 0.42 49.72
C LYS A 41 -51.04 0.95 50.66
N VAL A 42 -50.74 0.96 51.97
CA VAL A 42 -51.63 1.52 52.99
C VAL A 42 -51.24 2.98 53.22
N TYR A 43 -52.21 3.89 53.10
CA TYR A 43 -51.96 5.29 53.42
C TYR A 43 -51.85 5.48 54.93
N ILE A 44 -50.73 6.04 55.41
CA ILE A 44 -50.47 6.31 56.83
C ILE A 44 -50.04 7.76 56.99
N GLN A 45 -50.90 8.60 57.60
CA GLN A 45 -50.63 10.04 57.75
C GLN A 45 -49.35 10.31 58.54
N GLU A 46 -49.07 9.52 59.58
CA GLU A 46 -47.85 9.65 60.38
C GLU A 46 -46.57 9.48 59.54
N ALA A 47 -46.60 8.60 58.52
CA ALA A 47 -45.47 8.37 57.63
C ALA A 47 -45.10 9.63 56.81
N ASP A 48 -46.07 10.47 56.45
CA ASP A 48 -45.81 11.74 55.75
C ASP A 48 -45.07 12.75 56.67
N THR A 49 -45.52 12.85 57.92
CA THR A 49 -44.91 13.73 58.94
C THR A 49 -43.48 13.28 59.24
N LEU A 50 -43.30 12.00 59.55
CA LEU A 50 -41.98 11.43 59.85
C LEU A 50 -41.02 11.58 58.66
N PHE A 51 -41.48 11.34 57.42
CA PHE A 51 -40.63 11.51 56.25
C PHE A 51 -40.16 12.95 56.06
N SER A 52 -41.02 13.93 56.36
CA SER A 52 -40.67 15.35 56.30
C SER A 52 -39.60 15.72 57.34
N ILE A 53 -39.69 15.15 58.55
CA ILE A 53 -38.69 15.32 59.60
C ILE A 53 -37.38 14.65 59.18
N ALA A 54 -37.41 13.39 58.75
CA ALA A 54 -36.23 12.67 58.26
C ALA A 54 -35.50 13.45 57.15
N LEU A 55 -36.24 14.00 56.18
CA LEU A 55 -35.66 14.80 55.11
C LEU A 55 -35.02 16.10 55.62
N SER A 56 -35.60 16.73 56.65
CA SER A 56 -35.00 17.90 57.33
C SER A 56 -33.71 17.53 58.05
N GLU A 57 -33.71 16.44 58.81
CA GLU A 57 -32.53 15.92 59.51
C GLU A 57 -31.39 15.59 58.55
N TYR A 58 -31.71 14.92 57.44
CA TYR A 58 -30.78 14.66 56.34
C TYR A 58 -30.17 15.95 55.78
N LYS A 59 -30.99 16.96 55.45
CA LYS A 59 -30.51 18.25 54.90
C LYS A 59 -29.61 19.01 55.87
N ASN A 60 -29.81 18.82 57.17
CA ASN A 60 -28.97 19.41 58.21
C ASN A 60 -27.71 18.59 58.55
N GLY A 61 -27.43 17.51 57.79
CA GLY A 61 -26.27 16.64 57.99
C GLY A 61 -26.39 15.70 59.20
N ARG A 62 -27.54 15.64 59.86
CA ARG A 62 -27.79 14.80 61.05
C ARG A 62 -28.25 13.42 60.61
N TYR A 63 -27.34 12.68 59.97
CA TYR A 63 -27.64 11.42 59.31
C TYR A 63 -28.18 10.32 60.23
N GLN A 64 -27.63 10.16 61.43
CA GLN A 64 -28.10 9.13 62.36
C GLN A 64 -29.56 9.38 62.79
N GLN A 65 -29.88 10.63 63.13
CA GLN A 65 -31.25 11.03 63.49
C GLN A 65 -32.22 10.81 62.32
N SER A 66 -31.78 11.11 61.10
CA SER A 66 -32.57 10.78 59.90
C SER A 66 -32.77 9.27 59.73
N LEU A 67 -31.76 8.44 59.98
CA LEU A 67 -31.85 6.98 59.85
C LEU A 67 -32.83 6.39 60.87
N ASP A 68 -32.76 6.83 62.13
CA ASP A 68 -33.65 6.33 63.19
C ASP A 68 -35.13 6.60 62.84
N ILE A 69 -35.42 7.76 62.26
CA ILE A 69 -36.77 8.11 61.78
C ILE A 69 -37.16 7.31 60.54
N ILE A 70 -36.22 7.06 59.61
CA ILE A 70 -36.46 6.21 58.44
C ILE A 70 -36.82 4.79 58.86
N GLU A 71 -36.12 4.20 59.83
CA GLU A 71 -36.44 2.86 60.35
C GLU A 71 -37.85 2.81 60.94
N HIS A 72 -38.31 3.88 61.60
CA HIS A 72 -39.67 3.97 62.08
C HIS A 72 -40.70 3.95 60.93
N ILE A 73 -40.43 4.67 59.84
CA ILE A 73 -41.29 4.67 58.63
C ILE A 73 -41.31 3.30 57.94
N LEU A 74 -40.15 2.62 57.90
CA LEU A 74 -40.01 1.29 57.29
C LEU A 74 -40.56 0.16 58.17
N GLY A 75 -40.73 0.39 59.48
CA GLY A 75 -41.38 -0.53 60.40
C GLY A 75 -42.91 -0.62 60.24
N PHE A 76 -43.53 0.37 59.60
CA PHE A 76 -44.94 0.29 59.20
C PHE A 76 -45.16 -0.71 58.05
N SER A 77 -46.41 -1.13 57.85
CA SER A 77 -46.81 -1.80 56.61
C SER A 77 -46.48 -0.92 55.40
N ASN A 78 -46.25 -1.55 54.24
CA ASN A 78 -45.89 -0.85 53.00
C ASN A 78 -46.82 0.33 52.74
N ASN A 79 -46.27 1.53 52.77
CA ASN A 79 -47.01 2.79 52.78
C ASN A 79 -46.53 3.74 51.68
N GLN A 80 -47.18 4.89 51.56
CA GLN A 80 -46.90 5.88 50.51
C GLN A 80 -45.48 6.48 50.58
N ARG A 81 -44.77 6.35 51.70
CA ARG A 81 -43.39 6.84 51.89
C ARG A 81 -42.33 5.76 51.98
N SER A 82 -42.69 4.47 52.08
CA SER A 82 -41.72 3.39 52.27
C SER A 82 -40.57 3.42 51.26
N SER A 83 -40.86 3.51 49.96
CA SER A 83 -39.81 3.54 48.94
C SER A 83 -39.01 4.85 48.89
N ALA A 84 -39.62 5.98 49.30
CA ALA A 84 -38.94 7.27 49.40
C ALA A 84 -37.98 7.31 50.59
N ALA A 85 -38.42 6.80 51.75
CA ALA A 85 -37.63 6.66 52.96
C ALA A 85 -36.45 5.70 52.73
N PHE A 86 -36.70 4.58 52.05
CA PHE A 86 -35.64 3.65 51.68
C PHE A 86 -34.61 4.29 50.74
N TYR A 87 -35.04 5.03 49.72
CA TYR A 87 -34.10 5.74 48.85
C TYR A 87 -33.27 6.80 49.60
N LEU A 88 -33.88 7.51 50.57
CA LEU A 88 -33.16 8.44 51.43
C LEU A 88 -32.10 7.72 52.28
N LYS A 89 -32.40 6.50 52.76
CA LYS A 89 -31.43 5.61 53.41
C LYS A 89 -30.23 5.31 52.52
N CYS A 90 -30.46 4.95 51.25
CA CYS A 90 -29.38 4.72 50.27
C CYS A 90 -28.50 5.97 50.09
N ARG A 91 -29.12 7.15 50.00
CA ARG A 91 -28.39 8.42 49.86
C ARG A 91 -27.54 8.74 51.09
N ILE A 92 -28.05 8.50 52.29
CA ILE A 92 -27.29 8.69 53.53
C ILE A 92 -26.05 7.81 53.55
N ALA A 93 -26.17 6.52 53.20
CA ALA A 93 -25.02 5.62 53.10
C ALA A 93 -23.98 6.14 52.09
N ARG A 94 -24.43 6.63 50.92
CA ARG A 94 -23.56 7.27 49.92
C ARG A 94 -22.86 8.52 50.45
N ASP A 95 -23.58 9.40 51.15
CA ASP A 95 -23.02 10.65 51.72
C ASP A 95 -22.03 10.41 52.84
N ARG A 96 -22.17 9.30 53.56
CA ARG A 96 -21.18 8.82 54.52
C ARG A 96 -19.97 8.13 53.87
N LYS A 97 -19.96 8.04 52.54
CA LYS A 97 -18.96 7.32 51.72
C LYS A 97 -18.89 5.81 52.00
N ASP A 98 -19.93 5.24 52.62
CA ASP A 98 -20.05 3.79 52.78
C ASP A 98 -20.67 3.20 51.51
N TYR A 99 -19.83 3.05 50.49
CA TYR A 99 -20.26 2.54 49.19
C TYR A 99 -20.67 1.06 49.20
N ASN A 100 -20.27 0.29 50.21
CA ASN A 100 -20.66 -1.11 50.31
C ASN A 100 -22.07 -1.23 50.90
N GLU A 101 -22.33 -0.50 51.98
CA GLU A 101 -23.67 -0.36 52.54
C GLU A 101 -24.64 0.23 51.51
N ALA A 102 -24.24 1.31 50.81
CA ALA A 102 -25.08 1.93 49.79
C ALA A 102 -25.44 0.95 48.65
N SER A 103 -24.47 0.19 48.13
CA SER A 103 -24.74 -0.82 47.09
C SER A 103 -25.68 -1.93 47.55
N ALA A 104 -25.55 -2.39 48.80
CA ALA A 104 -26.43 -3.40 49.40
C ALA A 104 -27.86 -2.86 49.53
N LEU A 105 -28.01 -1.66 50.10
CA LEU A 105 -29.30 -0.98 50.25
C LEU A 105 -29.98 -0.71 48.90
N ILE A 106 -29.23 -0.28 47.88
CA ILE A 106 -29.82 -0.08 46.54
C ILE A 106 -30.32 -1.40 45.96
N SER A 107 -29.55 -2.48 46.10
CA SER A 107 -29.97 -3.81 45.63
C SER A 107 -31.23 -4.30 46.35
N GLU A 108 -31.35 -4.02 47.64
CA GLU A 108 -32.55 -4.28 48.42
C GLU A 108 -33.74 -3.43 47.96
N LEU A 109 -33.55 -2.13 47.74
CA LEU A 109 -34.60 -1.24 47.22
C LEU A 109 -35.15 -1.75 45.88
N LEU A 110 -34.26 -2.12 44.95
CA LEU A 110 -34.63 -2.64 43.63
C LEU A 110 -35.41 -3.95 43.71
N LYS A 111 -35.12 -4.79 44.70
CA LYS A 111 -35.81 -6.06 44.93
C LYS A 111 -37.16 -5.87 45.62
N THR A 112 -37.22 -5.00 46.62
CA THR A 112 -38.39 -4.81 47.49
C THR A 112 -39.42 -3.88 46.86
N TYR A 113 -38.98 -2.88 46.08
CA TYR A 113 -39.83 -1.87 45.45
C TYR A 113 -39.56 -1.70 43.94
N PRO A 114 -39.71 -2.76 43.12
CA PRO A 114 -39.34 -2.74 41.70
C PRO A 114 -40.16 -1.75 40.84
N ASP A 115 -41.36 -1.38 41.26
CA ASP A 115 -42.25 -0.43 40.55
C ASP A 115 -42.20 0.99 41.16
N SER A 116 -41.19 1.29 41.98
CA SER A 116 -41.05 2.59 42.61
C SER A 116 -40.47 3.63 41.65
N ARG A 117 -41.00 4.85 41.66
CA ARG A 117 -40.42 6.02 40.97
C ARG A 117 -38.96 6.36 41.37
N TYR A 118 -38.47 5.75 42.45
CA TYR A 118 -37.10 5.89 42.92
C TYR A 118 -36.15 4.83 42.36
N VAL A 119 -36.64 3.85 41.59
CA VAL A 119 -35.78 2.85 40.94
C VAL A 119 -34.76 3.52 40.03
N SER A 120 -35.23 4.42 39.16
CA SER A 120 -34.38 5.17 38.25
C SER A 120 -33.30 5.96 39.02
N HIS A 121 -33.72 6.66 40.07
CA HIS A 121 -32.83 7.45 40.94
C HIS A 121 -31.83 6.59 41.74
N ALA A 122 -32.23 5.41 42.18
CA ALA A 122 -31.37 4.47 42.89
C ALA A 122 -30.32 3.86 41.97
N ARG A 123 -30.68 3.57 40.71
CA ARG A 123 -29.73 3.10 39.70
C ARG A 123 -28.75 4.18 39.29
N MET A 124 -29.18 5.44 39.15
CA MET A 124 -28.26 6.56 38.94
C MET A 124 -27.25 6.69 40.10
N LEU A 125 -27.72 6.57 41.35
CA LEU A 125 -26.85 6.59 42.52
C LEU A 125 -25.86 5.41 42.51
N ARG A 126 -26.30 4.22 42.06
CA ARG A 126 -25.43 3.06 41.93
C ARG A 126 -24.39 3.22 40.82
N ALA A 127 -24.75 3.86 39.70
CA ALA A 127 -23.81 4.19 38.64
C ALA A 127 -22.67 5.09 39.16
N GLU A 128 -23.00 6.12 39.93
CA GLU A 128 -22.03 7.01 40.59
C GLU A 128 -21.11 6.22 41.54
N ILE A 129 -21.68 5.31 42.34
CA ILE A 129 -20.90 4.46 43.26
C ILE A 129 -19.95 3.53 42.48
N TYR A 130 -20.41 2.90 41.40
CA TYR A 130 -19.56 2.05 40.56
C TYR A 130 -18.43 2.85 39.92
N PHE A 131 -18.73 4.04 39.39
CA PHE A 131 -17.71 4.91 38.82
C PHE A 131 -16.63 5.29 39.86
N ASN A 132 -17.04 5.71 41.06
CA ASN A 132 -16.11 6.04 42.14
C ASN A 132 -15.25 4.85 42.62
N LYS A 133 -15.66 3.61 42.31
CA LYS A 133 -14.93 2.38 42.58
C LYS A 133 -14.03 1.92 41.41
N GLY A 134 -13.98 2.67 40.31
CA GLY A 134 -13.28 2.27 39.07
C GLY A 134 -14.01 1.17 38.28
N MET A 135 -15.28 0.90 38.62
CA MET A 135 -16.11 -0.14 37.99
C MET A 135 -16.90 0.42 36.81
N ASN A 136 -16.21 1.00 35.83
CA ASN A 136 -16.80 1.79 34.74
C ASN A 136 -17.83 1.00 33.91
N TYR A 137 -17.53 -0.27 33.59
CA TYR A 137 -18.46 -1.15 32.87
C TYR A 137 -19.83 -1.24 33.56
N PHE A 138 -19.84 -1.50 34.87
CA PHE A 138 -21.09 -1.60 35.64
C PHE A 138 -21.79 -0.25 35.80
N ALA A 139 -21.02 0.85 35.92
CA ALA A 139 -21.58 2.19 35.95
C ALA A 139 -22.37 2.50 34.66
N LEU A 140 -21.78 2.19 33.50
CA LEU A 140 -22.40 2.39 32.19
C LEU A 140 -23.65 1.53 31.99
N GLN A 141 -23.64 0.28 32.47
CA GLN A 141 -24.83 -0.57 32.43
C GLN A 141 -26.02 0.04 33.19
N GLU A 142 -25.78 0.62 34.37
CA GLU A 142 -26.82 1.29 35.15
C GLU A 142 -27.34 2.56 34.46
N LEU A 143 -26.48 3.28 33.74
CA LEU A 143 -26.88 4.46 32.96
C LEU A 143 -27.70 4.06 31.74
N LEU A 144 -27.28 3.06 30.96
CA LEU A 144 -28.05 2.55 29.82
C LEU A 144 -29.41 1.99 30.24
N TRP A 145 -29.48 1.32 31.39
CA TRP A 145 -30.77 0.91 31.95
C TRP A 145 -31.70 2.11 32.15
N ASN A 146 -31.18 3.21 32.70
CA ASN A 146 -31.95 4.43 32.91
C ASN A 146 -32.31 5.14 31.61
N VAL A 147 -31.48 5.07 30.56
CA VAL A 147 -31.85 5.58 29.24
C VAL A 147 -33.05 4.81 28.69
N ALA A 148 -33.03 3.47 28.76
CA ALA A 148 -34.09 2.62 28.24
C ALA A 148 -35.39 2.65 29.08
N HIS A 149 -35.28 2.66 30.41
CA HIS A 149 -36.41 2.40 31.31
C HIS A 149 -36.73 3.55 32.28
N GLY A 150 -35.97 4.65 32.22
CA GLY A 150 -36.08 5.73 33.20
C GLY A 150 -37.45 6.39 33.26
N ASP A 151 -37.89 6.71 34.47
CA ASP A 151 -39.19 7.34 34.75
C ASP A 151 -39.22 8.82 34.29
N GLY A 152 -39.50 9.03 33.01
CA GLY A 152 -39.71 10.35 32.41
C GLY A 152 -38.54 10.85 31.54
N SER A 153 -38.77 11.89 30.75
CA SER A 153 -37.77 12.42 29.80
C SER A 153 -36.52 13.00 30.48
N VAL A 154 -36.66 13.61 31.66
CA VAL A 154 -35.55 14.28 32.36
C VAL A 154 -34.50 13.27 32.83
N ILE A 155 -34.91 12.19 33.49
CA ILE A 155 -33.95 11.21 34.05
C ILE A 155 -33.26 10.40 32.94
N ARG A 156 -33.98 10.11 31.85
CA ARG A 156 -33.40 9.48 30.66
C ARG A 156 -32.34 10.37 30.01
N ALA A 157 -32.63 11.67 29.86
CA ALA A 157 -31.67 12.64 29.33
C ALA A 157 -30.43 12.78 30.23
N GLN A 158 -30.61 12.87 31.55
CA GLN A 158 -29.49 12.93 32.51
C GLN A 158 -28.63 11.66 32.50
N ALA A 159 -29.26 10.49 32.33
CA ALA A 159 -28.53 9.23 32.21
C ALA A 159 -27.73 9.16 30.90
N ALA A 160 -28.30 9.65 29.79
CA ALA A 160 -27.62 9.71 28.50
C ALA A 160 -26.42 10.68 28.52
N GLU A 161 -26.58 11.86 29.10
CA GLU A 161 -25.49 12.84 29.29
C GLU A 161 -24.35 12.25 30.12
N LYS A 162 -24.66 11.69 31.30
CA LYS A 162 -23.67 11.01 32.14
C LYS A 162 -23.02 9.81 31.45
N PHE A 163 -23.76 9.08 30.61
CA PHE A 163 -23.19 7.98 29.84
C PHE A 163 -22.10 8.48 28.89
N VAL A 164 -22.39 9.55 28.15
CA VAL A 164 -21.41 10.17 27.22
C VAL A 164 -20.18 10.68 27.95
N ASP A 165 -20.36 11.34 29.11
CA ASP A 165 -19.25 11.86 29.93
C ASP A 165 -18.35 10.75 30.50
N LEU A 166 -18.95 9.64 30.93
CA LEU A 166 -18.25 8.58 31.67
C LEU A 166 -17.70 7.47 30.78
N PHE A 167 -18.16 7.37 29.53
CA PHE A 167 -17.70 6.33 28.62
C PHE A 167 -16.26 6.66 28.19
N ASP A 168 -15.28 5.99 28.80
CA ASP A 168 -13.85 6.23 28.57
C ASP A 168 -13.35 5.56 27.26
N PRO A 169 -12.48 6.18 26.45
CA PRO A 169 -11.76 5.49 25.38
C PRO A 169 -11.01 4.22 25.81
N GLU A 170 -10.65 4.05 27.09
CA GLU A 170 -10.06 2.83 27.63
C GLU A 170 -10.99 1.60 27.59
N ILE A 171 -12.29 1.79 27.36
CA ILE A 171 -13.25 0.68 27.22
C ILE A 171 -12.99 -0.06 25.91
N PRO A 172 -12.63 -1.35 25.94
CA PRO A 172 -12.32 -2.10 24.73
C PRO A 172 -13.46 -2.11 23.72
N GLU A 173 -13.11 -1.92 22.44
CA GLU A 173 -14.06 -1.84 21.32
C GLU A 173 -15.00 -3.06 21.21
N TYR A 174 -14.52 -4.25 21.59
CA TYR A 174 -15.34 -5.47 21.57
C TYR A 174 -16.55 -5.40 22.53
N LEU A 175 -16.53 -4.52 23.54
CA LEU A 175 -17.66 -4.31 24.46
C LEU A 175 -18.76 -3.44 23.84
N TYR A 176 -18.51 -2.75 22.72
CA TYR A 176 -19.51 -1.86 22.11
C TYR A 176 -20.71 -2.67 21.60
N GLY A 177 -20.43 -3.83 21.01
CA GLY A 177 -21.47 -4.78 20.59
C GLY A 177 -22.28 -5.30 21.79
N GLU A 178 -21.65 -5.48 22.94
CA GLU A 178 -22.32 -5.90 24.17
C GLU A 178 -23.27 -4.82 24.70
N PHE A 179 -22.81 -3.56 24.76
CA PHE A 179 -23.66 -2.44 25.18
C PHE A 179 -24.87 -2.23 24.27
N LYS A 180 -24.68 -2.37 22.95
CA LYS A 180 -25.78 -2.35 21.97
C LYS A 180 -26.69 -3.58 22.09
N GLY A 181 -26.16 -4.70 22.55
CA GLY A 181 -26.89 -5.94 22.75
C GLY A 181 -27.81 -5.94 23.97
N PHE A 182 -27.51 -5.14 25.00
CA PHE A 182 -28.37 -5.05 26.19
C PHE A 182 -29.76 -4.51 25.88
N TYR A 183 -29.85 -3.56 24.95
CA TYR A 183 -31.11 -2.91 24.58
C TYR A 183 -31.15 -2.72 23.07
N ASN A 184 -32.18 -3.26 22.41
CA ASN A 184 -32.44 -3.00 21.00
C ASN A 184 -33.15 -1.64 20.82
N ASP A 185 -32.46 -0.57 21.21
CA ASP A 185 -32.95 0.80 21.15
C ASP A 185 -32.02 1.64 20.25
N PRO A 186 -32.56 2.24 19.16
CA PRO A 186 -31.76 3.02 18.22
C PRO A 186 -31.02 4.21 18.84
N GLU A 187 -31.58 4.82 19.88
CA GLU A 187 -30.98 5.96 20.57
C GLU A 187 -29.82 5.50 21.49
N ILE A 188 -29.96 4.33 22.14
CA ILE A 188 -28.84 3.71 22.87
C ILE A 188 -27.70 3.32 21.93
N HIS A 189 -28.02 2.78 20.75
CA HIS A 189 -27.01 2.45 19.75
C HIS A 189 -26.26 3.72 19.31
N ALA A 190 -26.98 4.81 19.09
CA ALA A 190 -26.41 6.10 18.76
C ALA A 190 -25.50 6.65 19.87
N LEU A 191 -25.86 6.51 21.15
CA LEU A 191 -25.00 6.92 22.28
C LEU A 191 -23.67 6.17 22.31
N VAL A 192 -23.69 4.86 22.06
CA VAL A 192 -22.46 4.05 21.96
C VAL A 192 -21.65 4.49 20.74
N ASP A 193 -22.30 4.68 19.59
CA ASP A 193 -21.65 5.10 18.34
C ASP A 193 -21.02 6.49 18.43
N MET A 194 -21.59 7.42 19.18
CA MET A 194 -20.97 8.73 19.44
C MET A 194 -19.60 8.61 20.10
N LYS A 195 -19.40 7.61 20.97
CA LYS A 195 -18.07 7.38 21.52
C LYS A 195 -17.11 6.81 20.49
N ILE A 196 -17.59 5.93 19.61
CA ILE A 196 -16.79 5.45 18.48
C ILE A 196 -16.34 6.64 17.62
N VAL A 197 -17.22 7.61 17.35
CA VAL A 197 -16.86 8.86 16.66
C VAL A 197 -15.73 9.59 17.38
N GLN A 198 -15.84 9.82 18.69
CA GLN A 198 -14.80 10.49 19.47
C GLN A 198 -13.45 9.75 19.39
N ASN A 199 -13.47 8.42 19.48
CA ASN A 199 -12.25 7.61 19.37
C ASN A 199 -11.63 7.71 17.98
N LYS A 200 -12.45 7.68 16.92
CA LYS A 200 -12.00 7.85 15.54
C LYS A 200 -11.39 9.24 15.30
N ILE A 201 -11.94 10.29 15.91
CA ILE A 201 -11.31 11.63 15.90
C ILE A 201 -9.95 11.59 16.61
N ASN A 202 -9.89 10.96 17.79
CA ASN A 202 -8.63 10.83 18.54
C ASN A 202 -7.57 10.03 17.76
N GLU A 203 -7.97 9.06 16.95
CA GLU A 203 -7.11 8.28 16.05
C GLU A 203 -6.74 9.03 14.76
N GLY A 204 -7.43 10.13 14.43
CA GLY A 204 -7.30 10.86 13.16
C GLY A 204 -8.03 10.20 11.98
N ALA A 205 -8.87 9.21 12.24
CA ALA A 205 -9.73 8.54 11.25
C ALA A 205 -10.99 9.40 10.98
N LEU A 206 -10.78 10.62 10.50
CA LEU A 206 -11.83 11.65 10.37
C LEU A 206 -12.94 11.25 9.38
N ASP A 207 -12.59 10.52 8.31
CA ASP A 207 -13.58 10.01 7.34
C ASP A 207 -14.58 9.04 8.00
N GLU A 208 -14.07 8.09 8.79
CA GLU A 208 -14.89 7.14 9.54
C GLU A 208 -15.71 7.86 10.62
N ALA A 209 -15.08 8.78 11.36
CA ALA A 209 -15.75 9.58 12.37
C ALA A 209 -16.94 10.35 11.76
N GLN A 210 -16.72 11.02 10.63
CA GLN A 210 -17.77 11.78 9.94
C GLN A 210 -18.89 10.86 9.43
N ALA A 211 -18.55 9.72 8.82
CA ALA A 211 -19.55 8.78 8.32
C ALA A 211 -20.42 8.19 9.44
N ILE A 212 -19.82 7.82 10.58
CA ILE A 212 -20.55 7.32 11.74
C ILE A 212 -21.43 8.43 12.31
N LEU A 213 -20.89 9.65 12.50
CA LEU A 213 -21.62 10.79 13.05
C LEU A 213 -22.85 11.15 12.21
N GLU A 214 -22.70 11.18 10.88
CA GLU A 214 -23.81 11.41 9.95
C GLU A 214 -24.89 10.33 10.04
N SER A 215 -24.51 9.07 10.29
CA SER A 215 -25.46 7.96 10.41
C SER A 215 -26.29 7.97 11.70
N ILE A 216 -25.81 8.67 12.73
CA ILE A 216 -26.42 8.66 14.08
C ILE A 216 -27.06 9.99 14.48
N LYS A 217 -26.72 11.12 13.85
CA LYS A 217 -27.19 12.46 14.26
C LYS A 217 -28.72 12.56 14.38
N ASP A 218 -29.46 11.94 13.46
CA ASP A 218 -30.93 11.99 13.43
C ASP A 218 -31.58 11.00 14.40
N ARG A 219 -30.80 10.10 15.02
CA ARG A 219 -31.26 9.13 16.02
C ARG A 219 -31.14 9.65 17.45
N ILE A 220 -30.38 10.73 17.66
CA ILE A 220 -30.19 11.36 18.97
C ILE A 220 -31.32 12.36 19.22
N THR A 221 -32.25 12.03 20.12
CA THR A 221 -33.42 12.86 20.45
C THR A 221 -33.22 13.67 21.73
N PHE A 222 -32.33 13.22 22.64
CA PHE A 222 -31.99 13.97 23.84
C PHE A 222 -31.24 15.27 23.50
N ARG A 223 -31.88 16.42 23.74
CA ARG A 223 -31.31 17.76 23.51
C ARG A 223 -29.94 17.97 24.16
N ALA A 224 -29.74 17.43 25.37
CA ALA A 224 -28.45 17.52 26.07
C ALA A 224 -27.31 16.84 25.27
N VAL A 225 -27.62 15.75 24.58
CA VAL A 225 -26.67 14.97 23.78
C VAL A 225 -26.50 15.55 22.37
N GLN A 226 -27.52 16.22 21.83
CA GLN A 226 -27.43 16.93 20.54
C GLN A 226 -26.34 18.01 20.53
N ASN A 227 -26.09 18.67 21.67
CA ASN A 227 -24.98 19.60 21.80
C ASN A 227 -23.63 18.89 21.59
N VAL A 228 -23.44 17.72 22.20
CA VAL A 228 -22.21 16.92 22.02
C VAL A 228 -22.05 16.48 20.56
N VAL A 229 -23.13 16.07 19.89
CA VAL A 229 -23.09 15.76 18.43
C VAL A 229 -22.62 16.98 17.63
N THR A 230 -23.12 18.16 17.98
CA THR A 230 -22.74 19.43 17.32
C THR A 230 -21.28 19.79 17.60
N ASP A 231 -20.80 19.56 18.82
CA ASP A 231 -19.40 19.79 19.21
C ASP A 231 -18.47 18.82 18.48
N LEU A 232 -18.82 17.53 18.41
CA LEU A 232 -18.12 16.52 17.62
C LEU A 232 -18.07 16.88 16.14
N GLN A 233 -19.20 17.35 15.58
CA GLN A 233 -19.25 17.80 14.20
C GLN A 233 -18.36 19.02 13.97
N SER A 234 -18.32 19.96 14.92
CA SER A 234 -17.48 21.15 14.86
C SER A 234 -15.99 20.79 14.95
N LEU A 235 -15.61 19.86 15.83
CA LEU A 235 -14.24 19.34 15.95
C LEU A 235 -13.77 18.68 14.64
N ILE A 236 -14.63 17.83 14.06
CA ILE A 236 -14.34 17.22 12.75
C ILE A 236 -14.19 18.34 11.71
N MET A 237 -15.15 19.26 11.60
CA MET A 237 -15.07 20.36 10.62
C MET A 237 -13.84 21.24 10.79
N GLU A 238 -13.42 21.53 12.02
CA GLU A 238 -12.20 22.31 12.32
C GLU A 238 -10.96 21.58 11.81
N GLU A 239 -10.77 20.31 12.18
CA GLU A 239 -9.65 19.49 11.67
C GLU A 239 -9.72 19.33 10.15
N LEU A 240 -10.93 19.27 9.57
CA LEU A 240 -11.15 19.20 8.13
C LEU A 240 -10.96 20.53 7.41
N SER A 241 -10.95 21.67 8.08
CA SER A 241 -10.86 22.99 7.42
C SER A 241 -9.43 23.49 7.19
N GLY A 242 -8.44 22.81 7.80
CA GLY A 242 -7.03 23.17 7.72
C GLY A 242 -6.35 22.69 6.44
N ASP A 243 -5.37 23.46 5.96
CA ASP A 243 -4.53 23.05 4.83
C ASP A 243 -3.93 21.65 5.05
N ARG A 244 -3.91 20.88 3.97
CA ARG A 244 -3.33 19.53 3.96
C ARG A 244 -2.03 19.54 3.20
N TYR A 245 -1.11 18.68 3.59
CA TYR A 245 0.24 18.67 3.06
C TYR A 245 0.64 17.29 2.53
N ILE A 246 1.45 17.30 1.48
CA ILE A 246 2.28 16.18 1.07
C ILE A 246 3.72 16.56 1.40
N ALA A 247 4.36 15.75 2.23
CA ALA A 247 5.76 15.95 2.55
C ALA A 247 6.62 15.51 1.36
N VAL A 248 7.44 16.41 0.81
CA VAL A 248 8.34 16.09 -0.30
C VAL A 248 9.74 15.91 0.26
N LEU A 249 10.16 14.65 0.40
CA LEU A 249 11.43 14.26 1.01
C LEU A 249 12.48 14.14 -0.10
N MET A 250 13.31 15.16 -0.25
CA MET A 250 14.37 15.21 -1.24
C MET A 250 15.66 15.74 -0.62
N PRO A 251 16.84 15.33 -1.14
CA PRO A 251 18.08 16.02 -0.79
C PRO A 251 18.06 17.39 -1.49
N PHE A 252 17.93 18.47 -0.72
CA PHE A 252 18.04 19.84 -1.23
C PHE A 252 19.45 20.41 -1.07
N HIS A 253 20.30 19.72 -0.31
CA HIS A 253 21.73 19.96 -0.16
C HIS A 253 22.55 18.67 -0.40
N GLY A 254 23.87 18.83 -0.56
CA GLY A 254 24.80 17.73 -0.81
C GLY A 254 24.91 17.32 -2.28
N GLU A 255 25.47 16.14 -2.53
CA GLU A 255 25.79 15.61 -3.87
C GLU A 255 24.55 15.51 -4.79
N TYR A 256 23.40 15.14 -4.23
CA TYR A 256 22.15 14.94 -4.99
C TYR A 256 21.20 16.15 -4.98
N ALA A 257 21.68 17.33 -4.52
CA ALA A 257 20.87 18.53 -4.36
C ALA A 257 20.14 18.95 -5.64
N GLU A 258 20.84 18.96 -6.77
CA GLU A 258 20.25 19.38 -8.05
C GLU A 258 19.15 18.43 -8.50
N LYS A 259 19.36 17.11 -8.37
CA LYS A 259 18.34 16.11 -8.67
C LYS A 259 17.09 16.30 -7.80
N GLY A 260 17.26 16.50 -6.49
CA GLY A 260 16.16 16.73 -5.57
C GLY A 260 15.33 17.99 -5.90
N LYS A 261 16.00 19.09 -6.26
CA LYS A 261 15.33 20.34 -6.69
C LYS A 261 14.55 20.15 -7.99
N ARG A 262 15.10 19.44 -8.98
CA ARG A 262 14.43 19.16 -10.26
C ARG A 262 13.15 18.35 -10.07
N ILE A 263 13.22 17.27 -9.28
CA ILE A 263 12.04 16.46 -8.95
C ILE A 263 10.98 17.31 -8.22
N PHE A 264 11.38 18.12 -7.24
CA PHE A 264 10.46 19.04 -6.56
C PHE A 264 9.80 20.04 -7.52
N ASN A 265 10.56 20.61 -8.45
CA ASN A 265 10.02 21.55 -9.46
C ASN A 265 8.99 20.89 -10.38
N GLY A 266 9.19 19.62 -10.74
CA GLY A 266 8.20 18.82 -11.45
C GLY A 266 6.91 18.64 -10.67
N ALA A 267 7.04 18.24 -9.40
CA ALA A 267 5.90 18.05 -8.51
C ALA A 267 5.09 19.35 -8.29
N ASP A 268 5.78 20.48 -8.14
CA ASP A 268 5.19 21.81 -8.00
C ASP A 268 4.42 22.24 -9.27
N ALA A 269 4.92 21.88 -10.46
CA ALA A 269 4.22 22.12 -11.72
C ALA A 269 2.92 21.29 -11.83
N ALA A 270 2.94 20.03 -11.41
CA ALA A 270 1.75 19.18 -11.36
C ALA A 270 0.68 19.76 -10.42
N LEU A 271 1.10 20.21 -9.22
CA LEU A 271 0.20 20.86 -8.26
C LEU A 271 -0.43 22.13 -8.86
N SER A 272 0.38 22.96 -9.53
CA SER A 272 -0.08 24.18 -10.19
C SER A 272 -1.10 23.88 -11.29
N GLN A 273 -0.86 22.85 -12.09
CA GLN A 273 -1.79 22.38 -13.13
C GLN A 273 -3.10 21.87 -12.53
N PHE A 274 -3.04 21.09 -11.46
CA PHE A 274 -4.20 20.57 -10.76
C PHE A 274 -5.13 21.70 -10.27
N PHE A 275 -4.57 22.76 -9.70
CA PHE A 275 -5.36 23.92 -9.27
C PHE A 275 -5.89 24.75 -10.45
N ALA A 276 -5.11 24.92 -11.52
CA ALA A 276 -5.57 25.60 -12.74
C ALA A 276 -6.77 24.89 -13.40
N ALA A 277 -6.84 23.56 -13.29
CA ALA A 277 -7.95 22.73 -13.76
C ALA A 277 -9.17 22.71 -12.80
N GLY A 278 -9.17 23.52 -11.74
CA GLY A 278 -10.27 23.58 -10.77
C GLY A 278 -10.25 22.46 -9.73
N GLY A 279 -9.10 21.81 -9.50
CA GLY A 279 -8.93 20.77 -8.49
C GLY A 279 -9.41 19.38 -8.93
N SER A 280 -9.42 19.11 -10.23
CA SER A 280 -9.89 17.83 -10.77
C SER A 280 -8.94 17.34 -11.87
N ALA A 281 -8.21 16.27 -11.60
CA ALA A 281 -7.46 15.55 -12.63
C ALA A 281 -8.37 14.68 -13.53
N SER A 282 -9.59 14.38 -13.06
CA SER A 282 -10.52 13.47 -13.73
C SER A 282 -11.99 13.73 -13.37
N GLY A 283 -12.45 14.96 -13.61
CA GLY A 283 -13.88 15.29 -13.70
C GLY A 283 -14.75 14.99 -12.47
N GLY A 284 -14.80 15.94 -11.54
CA GLY A 284 -15.92 16.12 -10.62
C GLY A 284 -15.66 15.69 -9.19
N ILE A 285 -15.01 16.55 -8.40
CA ILE A 285 -15.12 16.51 -6.93
C ILE A 285 -15.45 17.91 -6.41
N ASN A 286 -16.35 17.95 -5.43
CA ASN A 286 -16.90 19.14 -4.81
C ASN A 286 -15.80 20.04 -4.24
N LYS A 287 -16.01 21.34 -4.45
CA LYS A 287 -15.18 22.50 -4.08
C LYS A 287 -15.10 22.76 -2.56
N THR A 288 -15.21 21.73 -1.73
CA THR A 288 -15.26 21.88 -0.26
C THR A 288 -13.89 21.68 0.36
N ALA A 289 -13.26 22.82 0.65
CA ALA A 289 -12.31 23.08 1.73
C ALA A 289 -11.24 22.02 2.00
N ASN A 290 -10.15 22.06 1.22
CA ASN A 290 -8.75 21.99 1.68
C ASN A 290 -7.81 22.23 0.50
N THR A 291 -6.92 23.22 0.61
CA THR A 291 -5.86 23.37 -0.39
C THR A 291 -4.73 22.41 -0.04
N ILE A 292 -4.54 21.37 -0.87
CA ILE A 292 -3.38 20.49 -0.76
C ILE A 292 -2.11 21.27 -1.12
N LYS A 293 -1.06 21.17 -0.31
CA LYS A 293 0.22 21.88 -0.50
C LYS A 293 1.38 20.89 -0.47
N LEU A 294 2.47 21.22 -1.16
CA LEU A 294 3.73 20.49 -1.01
C LEU A 294 4.55 21.13 0.12
N LYS A 295 5.01 20.31 1.06
CA LYS A 295 5.91 20.71 2.16
C LYS A 295 7.31 20.13 1.88
N PRO A 296 8.25 20.90 1.32
CA PRO A 296 9.61 20.42 1.07
C PRO A 296 10.30 20.13 2.40
N ILE A 297 10.88 18.93 2.53
CA ILE A 297 11.67 18.51 3.69
C ILE A 297 13.02 18.01 3.18
N ASP A 298 14.09 18.65 3.63
CA ASP A 298 15.44 18.27 3.24
C ASP A 298 15.90 17.02 3.99
N THR A 299 16.24 15.97 3.24
CA THR A 299 16.82 14.76 3.82
C THR A 299 18.31 14.89 4.08
N GLU A 300 18.98 15.88 3.45
CA GLU A 300 20.44 16.06 3.42
C GLU A 300 21.21 14.81 2.95
N GLY A 301 20.54 13.81 2.37
CA GLY A 301 21.12 12.48 2.12
C GLY A 301 21.51 11.72 3.40
N SER A 302 21.01 12.12 4.57
CA SER A 302 21.46 11.61 5.87
C SER A 302 20.64 10.43 6.38
N ILE A 303 21.24 9.24 6.36
CA ILE A 303 20.66 8.01 6.94
C ILE A 303 20.36 8.17 8.44
N SER A 304 21.22 8.89 9.19
CA SER A 304 21.08 9.04 10.63
C SER A 304 19.95 10.00 11.04
N LYS A 305 19.68 11.04 10.23
CA LYS A 305 18.57 11.98 10.48
C LYS A 305 17.21 11.44 10.05
N PHE A 306 17.19 10.57 9.05
CA PHE A 306 15.95 10.10 8.41
C PHE A 306 14.88 9.55 9.37
N PRO A 307 15.19 8.73 10.39
CA PRO A 307 14.19 8.22 11.32
C PRO A 307 13.47 9.32 12.12
N SER A 308 14.18 10.38 12.50
CA SER A 308 13.59 11.52 13.20
C SER A 308 12.64 12.32 12.31
N LEU A 309 13.02 12.53 11.04
CA LEU A 309 12.16 13.21 10.06
C LEU A 309 10.84 12.46 9.85
N ILE A 310 10.88 11.13 9.67
CA ILE A 310 9.67 10.33 9.49
C ILE A 310 8.79 10.36 10.74
N LYS A 311 9.38 10.32 11.94
CA LYS A 311 8.63 10.42 13.19
C LYS A 311 7.90 11.76 13.30
N ASP A 312 8.56 12.86 12.95
CA ASP A 312 7.97 14.20 12.97
C ASP A 312 6.83 14.33 11.93
N ILE A 313 7.03 13.76 10.73
CA ILE A 313 5.98 13.68 9.69
C ILE A 313 4.79 12.86 10.19
N ALA A 314 5.05 11.72 10.82
CA ALA A 314 4.01 10.85 11.35
C ALA A 314 3.19 11.55 12.44
N ALA A 315 3.81 12.39 13.27
CA ALA A 315 3.15 13.17 14.31
C ALA A 315 2.30 14.34 13.76
N ASP A 316 2.65 14.88 12.59
CA ASP A 316 1.93 15.98 11.94
C ASP A 316 0.71 15.48 11.14
N ARG A 317 -0.48 15.54 11.75
CA ARG A 317 -1.75 15.10 11.14
C ARG A 317 -2.16 15.87 9.88
N SER A 318 -1.58 17.05 9.65
CA SER A 318 -1.84 17.80 8.42
C SER A 318 -1.19 17.16 7.20
N ILE A 319 -0.19 16.28 7.40
CA ILE A 319 0.50 15.57 6.33
C ILE A 319 -0.23 14.25 6.02
N LEU A 320 -0.78 14.17 4.80
CA LEU A 320 -1.50 12.99 4.31
C LEU A 320 -0.57 11.89 3.78
N GLY A 321 0.59 12.26 3.25
CA GLY A 321 1.54 11.31 2.69
C GLY A 321 2.87 11.93 2.32
N ILE A 322 3.76 11.09 1.79
CA ILE A 322 5.13 11.41 1.45
C ILE A 322 5.36 11.17 -0.05
N LEU A 323 6.04 12.12 -0.70
CA LEU A 323 6.63 11.98 -2.03
C LEU A 323 8.14 11.89 -1.86
N GLY A 324 8.74 10.80 -2.36
CA GLY A 324 10.16 10.48 -2.19
C GLY A 324 10.42 9.47 -1.07
N PRO A 325 11.70 9.16 -0.75
CA PRO A 325 12.92 9.81 -1.25
C PRO A 325 13.46 9.27 -2.57
N VAL A 326 14.44 9.96 -3.17
CA VAL A 326 15.14 9.53 -4.39
C VAL A 326 16.34 8.61 -4.13
N ASP A 327 16.96 8.70 -2.95
CA ASP A 327 18.12 7.88 -2.57
C ASP A 327 17.66 6.43 -2.25
N PRO A 328 18.20 5.40 -2.92
CA PRO A 328 17.85 4.01 -2.67
C PRO A 328 17.99 3.58 -1.19
N LYS A 329 19.01 4.07 -0.48
CA LYS A 329 19.24 3.74 0.93
C LYS A 329 18.13 4.29 1.82
N LEU A 330 17.66 5.50 1.51
CA LEU A 330 16.56 6.13 2.25
C LEU A 330 15.19 5.56 1.84
N GLN A 331 15.03 5.07 0.61
CA GLN A 331 13.80 4.43 0.16
C GLN A 331 13.49 3.16 0.95
N ALA A 332 14.50 2.32 1.21
CA ALA A 332 14.34 1.13 2.04
C ALA A 332 13.85 1.48 3.46
N LEU A 333 14.40 2.55 4.06
CA LEU A 333 13.99 3.04 5.38
C LEU A 333 12.57 3.64 5.36
N ALA A 334 12.25 4.41 4.32
CA ALA A 334 10.91 4.99 4.13
C ALA A 334 9.86 3.89 4.03
N GLY A 335 10.16 2.82 3.28
CA GLY A 335 9.30 1.65 3.15
C GLY A 335 9.02 0.99 4.50
N ALA A 336 10.05 0.70 5.30
CA ALA A 336 9.87 0.09 6.62
C ALA A 336 9.03 0.99 7.56
N ALA A 337 9.20 2.31 7.48
CA ALA A 337 8.49 3.24 8.34
C ALA A 337 7.04 3.51 7.89
N ALA A 338 6.74 3.41 6.59
CA ALA A 338 5.43 3.67 6.01
C ALA A 338 4.32 2.82 6.66
N SER A 339 4.58 1.52 6.85
CA SER A 339 3.61 0.59 7.46
C SER A 339 3.46 0.82 8.97
N ILE A 340 4.55 1.14 9.65
CA ILE A 340 4.56 1.36 11.12
C ILE A 340 3.73 2.59 11.46
N TYR A 341 3.95 3.69 10.74
CA TYR A 341 3.30 4.97 11.01
C TYR A 341 2.01 5.18 10.23
N LYS A 342 1.63 4.23 9.36
CA LYS A 342 0.47 4.30 8.47
C LYS A 342 0.45 5.59 7.64
N VAL A 343 1.60 5.94 7.05
CA VAL A 343 1.77 7.11 6.18
C VAL A 343 2.05 6.60 4.76
N PRO A 344 1.19 6.87 3.77
CA PRO A 344 1.46 6.51 2.39
C PRO A 344 2.72 7.20 1.86
N VAL A 345 3.58 6.43 1.20
CA VAL A 345 4.85 6.88 0.60
C VAL A 345 4.85 6.54 -0.88
N VAL A 346 5.06 7.54 -1.74
CA VAL A 346 5.24 7.36 -3.18
C VAL A 346 6.72 7.57 -3.52
N MET A 347 7.40 6.49 -3.87
CA MET A 347 8.82 6.51 -4.22
C MET A 347 9.03 7.08 -5.62
N THR A 348 10.11 7.87 -5.78
CA THR A 348 10.47 8.53 -7.04
C THR A 348 11.75 8.00 -7.67
N GLY A 349 12.41 7.01 -7.04
CA GLY A 349 13.57 6.33 -7.61
C GLY A 349 13.31 4.83 -7.77
N ASN A 350 14.32 4.13 -8.31
CA ASN A 350 14.27 2.68 -8.45
C ASN A 350 14.54 2.05 -7.10
N ASN A 351 13.59 1.26 -6.60
CA ASN A 351 13.86 0.33 -5.50
C ASN A 351 13.97 -1.08 -6.09
N GLU A 352 15.11 -1.72 -5.82
CA GLU A 352 15.38 -3.09 -6.24
C GLU A 352 14.98 -4.02 -5.11
N GLY A 353 13.70 -4.37 -5.08
CA GLY A 353 13.18 -5.32 -4.13
C GLY A 353 11.66 -5.40 -4.13
N LYS A 354 11.14 -6.55 -3.72
CA LYS A 354 9.70 -6.81 -3.55
C LYS A 354 9.10 -6.12 -2.32
N ILE A 355 9.73 -5.06 -1.82
CA ILE A 355 9.34 -4.37 -0.57
C ILE A 355 7.93 -3.79 -0.68
N THR A 356 7.54 -3.38 -1.88
CA THR A 356 6.19 -2.91 -2.24
C THR A 356 5.16 -4.03 -2.33
N GLU A 357 5.54 -5.29 -2.61
CA GLU A 357 4.62 -6.45 -2.66
C GLU A 357 4.08 -6.82 -1.26
N ILE A 358 4.75 -6.37 -0.20
CA ILE A 358 4.44 -6.72 1.21
C ILE A 358 3.89 -5.51 1.97
N ASN A 359 3.80 -4.33 1.34
CA ASN A 359 3.52 -3.07 2.01
C ASN A 359 2.52 -2.18 1.26
N ASP A 360 1.26 -2.20 1.70
CA ASP A 360 0.17 -1.41 1.10
C ASP A 360 0.25 0.11 1.34
N TYR A 361 1.27 0.59 2.06
CA TYR A 361 1.56 2.02 2.23
C TYR A 361 2.71 2.51 1.35
N LEU A 362 3.39 1.63 0.60
CA LEU A 362 4.55 1.99 -0.22
C LEU A 362 4.22 1.82 -1.70
N PHE A 363 4.22 2.91 -2.45
CA PHE A 363 3.89 2.94 -3.87
C PHE A 363 5.13 3.25 -4.72
N GLN A 364 5.31 2.54 -5.81
CA GLN A 364 6.41 2.72 -6.75
C GLN A 364 5.86 2.96 -8.16
N ILE A 365 6.02 4.18 -8.66
CA ILE A 365 5.53 4.61 -9.98
C ILE A 365 6.62 4.59 -11.07
N LYS A 366 7.81 4.09 -10.73
CA LYS A 366 8.92 3.88 -11.66
C LYS A 366 9.29 2.39 -11.70
N GLY A 367 9.32 1.81 -12.89
CA GLY A 367 9.65 0.41 -13.10
C GLY A 367 11.03 0.02 -12.54
N SER A 368 11.17 -1.24 -12.11
CA SER A 368 12.45 -1.78 -11.63
C SER A 368 13.35 -2.21 -12.78
N ALA A 369 14.67 -2.27 -12.53
CA ALA A 369 15.64 -2.71 -13.51
C ALA A 369 15.43 -4.18 -13.91
N GLU A 370 14.99 -5.02 -12.98
CA GLU A 370 14.56 -6.40 -13.28
C GLU A 370 13.44 -6.44 -14.32
N LEU A 371 12.39 -5.63 -14.14
CA LEU A 371 11.26 -5.59 -15.05
C LEU A 371 11.64 -5.03 -16.42
N GLU A 372 12.61 -4.10 -16.46
CA GLU A 372 13.20 -3.58 -17.70
C GLU A 372 13.95 -4.69 -18.46
N GLY A 373 14.84 -5.41 -17.78
CA GLY A 373 15.61 -6.51 -18.36
C GLY A 373 14.72 -7.63 -18.89
N ALA A 374 13.67 -8.00 -18.14
CA ALA A 374 12.68 -8.97 -18.59
C ALA A 374 11.91 -8.49 -19.84
N ALA A 375 11.53 -7.21 -19.89
CA ALA A 375 10.83 -6.64 -21.04
C ALA A 375 11.72 -6.64 -22.28
N LEU A 376 12.98 -6.21 -22.16
CA LEU A 376 13.94 -6.20 -23.26
C LEU A 376 14.22 -7.62 -23.78
N ALA A 377 14.37 -8.61 -22.90
CA ALA A 377 14.53 -10.02 -23.28
C ALA A 377 13.31 -10.53 -24.07
N ASN A 378 12.11 -10.23 -23.58
CA ASN A 378 10.88 -10.59 -24.27
C ASN A 378 10.78 -9.94 -25.64
N PHE A 379 11.11 -8.66 -25.77
CA PHE A 379 11.17 -7.97 -27.06
C PHE A 379 12.20 -8.60 -28.00
N ALA A 380 13.41 -8.86 -27.52
CA ALA A 380 14.49 -9.41 -28.34
C ALA A 380 14.17 -10.81 -28.87
N VAL A 381 13.66 -11.72 -28.02
CA VAL A 381 13.37 -13.09 -28.43
C VAL A 381 12.05 -13.18 -29.20
N ASN A 382 10.96 -12.63 -28.65
CA ASN A 382 9.63 -12.85 -29.22
C ASN A 382 9.31 -11.91 -30.38
N GLU A 383 9.81 -10.67 -30.37
CA GLU A 383 9.49 -9.68 -31.41
C GLU A 383 10.60 -9.57 -32.45
N LEU A 384 11.86 -9.39 -32.03
CA LEU A 384 13.02 -9.29 -32.93
C LEU A 384 13.50 -10.65 -33.46
N LYS A 385 13.04 -11.75 -32.86
CA LYS A 385 13.41 -13.13 -33.21
C LYS A 385 14.90 -13.43 -33.05
N PHE A 386 15.59 -12.71 -32.16
CA PHE A 386 16.96 -13.01 -31.80
C PHE A 386 17.01 -14.24 -30.90
N ASN A 387 18.03 -15.06 -31.09
CA ASN A 387 18.20 -16.35 -30.44
C ASN A 387 19.53 -16.45 -29.70
N ILE A 388 20.61 -15.88 -30.24
CA ILE A 388 21.96 -16.00 -29.69
C ILE A 388 22.45 -14.66 -29.18
N PHE A 389 22.81 -14.60 -27.90
CA PHE A 389 23.15 -13.36 -27.20
C PHE A 389 24.51 -13.43 -26.50
N ALA A 390 25.13 -12.26 -26.35
CA ALA A 390 26.16 -12.01 -25.33
C ALA A 390 25.74 -10.86 -24.41
N ILE A 391 26.34 -10.78 -23.23
CA ILE A 391 26.06 -9.75 -22.23
C ILE A 391 27.38 -9.13 -21.75
N LEU A 392 27.43 -7.80 -21.67
CA LEU A 392 28.45 -7.05 -20.94
C LEU A 392 27.78 -6.25 -19.84
N SER A 393 27.87 -6.74 -18.60
CA SER A 393 27.12 -6.20 -17.45
C SER A 393 28.01 -5.43 -16.47
N PRO A 394 27.54 -4.30 -15.91
CA PRO A 394 28.19 -3.71 -14.75
C PRO A 394 27.97 -4.59 -13.50
N ILE A 395 28.80 -4.41 -12.48
CA ILE A 395 28.68 -5.07 -11.17
C ILE A 395 28.49 -4.06 -10.03
N GLY A 396 27.72 -4.43 -9.01
CA GLY A 396 27.49 -3.63 -7.80
C GLY A 396 26.49 -2.48 -7.94
N VAL A 397 25.69 -2.48 -9.01
CA VAL A 397 24.73 -1.42 -9.36
C VAL A 397 23.42 -2.03 -9.89
N PRO A 398 22.30 -1.27 -9.94
CA PRO A 398 21.00 -1.77 -10.39
C PRO A 398 20.99 -2.51 -11.73
N GLU A 399 21.80 -2.03 -12.68
CA GLU A 399 21.94 -2.61 -14.01
C GLU A 399 22.50 -4.05 -14.00
N GLU A 400 23.14 -4.48 -12.91
CA GLU A 400 23.54 -5.87 -12.69
C GLU A 400 22.30 -6.79 -12.63
N GLN A 401 21.27 -6.39 -11.87
CA GLN A 401 20.02 -7.15 -11.74
C GLN A 401 19.23 -7.14 -13.05
N MET A 402 19.30 -6.04 -13.81
CA MET A 402 18.74 -5.96 -15.16
C MET A 402 19.38 -7.01 -16.09
N ALA A 403 20.70 -7.12 -16.11
CA ALA A 403 21.43 -8.11 -16.91
C ALA A 403 21.12 -9.55 -16.49
N GLN A 404 21.10 -9.83 -15.19
CA GLN A 404 20.72 -11.13 -14.66
C GLN A 404 19.29 -11.49 -15.07
N ARG A 405 18.36 -10.53 -14.95
CA ARG A 405 16.96 -10.79 -15.28
C ARG A 405 16.73 -10.93 -16.79
N PHE A 406 17.47 -10.18 -17.60
CA PHE A 406 17.49 -10.35 -19.06
C PHE A 406 17.94 -11.77 -19.43
N ALA A 407 19.08 -12.23 -18.88
CA ALA A 407 19.61 -13.58 -19.15
C ALA A 407 18.60 -14.68 -18.82
N LEU A 408 18.02 -14.63 -17.62
CA LEU A 408 17.02 -15.61 -17.15
C LEU A 408 15.78 -15.64 -18.05
N GLU A 409 15.30 -14.48 -18.48
CA GLU A 409 14.11 -14.40 -19.33
C GLU A 409 14.42 -14.83 -20.77
N VAL A 410 15.61 -14.54 -21.31
CA VAL A 410 16.05 -15.07 -22.61
C VAL A 410 16.06 -16.60 -22.61
N GLU A 411 16.69 -17.22 -21.61
CA GLU A 411 16.76 -18.68 -21.48
C GLU A 411 15.36 -19.30 -21.33
N LYS A 412 14.50 -18.69 -20.51
CA LYS A 412 13.11 -19.11 -20.32
C LYS A 412 12.30 -19.04 -21.62
N LEU A 413 12.60 -18.09 -22.49
CA LEU A 413 11.97 -17.93 -23.81
C LEU A 413 12.63 -18.80 -24.90
N GLY A 414 13.67 -19.57 -24.56
CA GLY A 414 14.35 -20.51 -25.45
C GLY A 414 15.55 -19.93 -26.21
N GLY A 415 15.96 -18.70 -25.92
CA GLY A 415 17.20 -18.12 -26.43
C GLY A 415 18.43 -18.60 -25.64
N ASN A 416 19.62 -18.25 -26.11
CA ASN A 416 20.90 -18.73 -25.58
C ASN A 416 21.83 -17.56 -25.27
N ILE A 417 22.31 -17.49 -24.02
CA ILE A 417 23.41 -16.60 -23.63
C ILE A 417 24.73 -17.38 -23.80
N LEU A 418 25.54 -17.04 -24.80
CA LEU A 418 26.80 -17.76 -25.07
C LEU A 418 28.02 -17.14 -24.38
N ALA A 419 27.95 -15.85 -24.04
CA ALA A 419 29.02 -15.16 -23.33
C ALA A 419 28.44 -14.10 -22.39
N GLN A 420 29.01 -13.98 -21.20
CA GLN A 420 28.66 -12.94 -20.25
C GLN A 420 29.91 -12.45 -19.55
N GLU A 421 30.17 -11.16 -19.68
CA GLU A 421 31.30 -10.46 -19.04
C GLU A 421 30.83 -9.39 -18.09
N TRP A 422 31.71 -9.06 -17.14
CA TRP A 422 31.43 -8.07 -16.10
C TRP A 422 32.43 -6.91 -16.15
N TYR A 423 31.98 -5.71 -15.79
CA TYR A 423 32.83 -4.53 -15.62
C TYR A 423 32.49 -3.75 -14.35
N TYR A 424 33.46 -3.01 -13.81
CA TYR A 424 33.21 -2.08 -12.72
C TYR A 424 32.78 -0.71 -13.28
N PRO A 425 31.78 -0.03 -12.70
CA PRO A 425 31.41 1.33 -13.10
C PRO A 425 32.62 2.27 -13.15
N GLY A 426 32.72 3.10 -14.19
CA GLY A 426 33.88 3.96 -14.43
C GLY A 426 35.05 3.29 -15.16
N THR A 427 34.90 2.04 -15.61
CA THR A 427 35.85 1.39 -16.53
C THR A 427 35.94 2.18 -17.83
N THR A 428 37.17 2.42 -18.32
CA THR A 428 37.39 3.13 -19.59
C THR A 428 38.01 2.25 -20.68
N ASP A 429 38.52 1.08 -20.31
CA ASP A 429 39.12 0.10 -21.22
C ASP A 429 38.39 -1.24 -21.05
N TYR A 430 37.64 -1.63 -22.09
CA TYR A 430 36.82 -2.82 -22.17
C TYR A 430 37.44 -3.90 -23.07
N LYS A 431 38.71 -3.70 -23.48
CA LYS A 431 39.39 -4.59 -24.41
C LYS A 431 39.37 -6.03 -23.92
N TYR A 432 39.61 -6.29 -22.63
CA TYR A 432 39.61 -7.65 -22.10
C TYR A 432 38.25 -8.34 -22.28
N GLN A 433 37.18 -7.65 -21.86
CA GLN A 433 35.82 -8.17 -21.89
C GLN A 433 35.36 -8.43 -23.32
N PHE A 434 35.55 -7.44 -24.22
CA PHE A 434 35.16 -7.64 -25.61
C PHE A 434 36.00 -8.71 -26.31
N ASN A 435 37.31 -8.80 -26.05
CA ASN A 435 38.13 -9.88 -26.61
C ASN A 435 37.65 -11.26 -26.15
N HIS A 436 37.20 -11.40 -24.90
CA HIS A 436 36.68 -12.67 -24.41
C HIS A 436 35.35 -13.04 -25.08
N ILE A 437 34.39 -12.11 -25.14
CA ILE A 437 33.12 -12.29 -25.87
C ILE A 437 33.41 -12.64 -27.34
N ARG A 438 34.31 -11.89 -27.97
CA ARG A 438 34.68 -12.08 -29.37
C ARG A 438 35.29 -13.45 -29.62
N LYS A 439 36.21 -13.89 -28.77
CA LYS A 439 36.86 -15.19 -28.88
C LYS A 439 35.83 -16.33 -28.84
N ILE A 440 34.90 -16.30 -27.88
CA ILE A 440 33.84 -17.31 -27.79
C ILE A 440 33.00 -17.33 -29.07
N GLY A 441 32.55 -16.16 -29.53
CA GLY A 441 31.78 -16.04 -30.77
C GLY A 441 32.54 -16.57 -31.98
N TYR A 442 33.81 -16.16 -32.14
CA TYR A 442 34.67 -16.58 -33.24
C TYR A 442 34.92 -18.10 -33.24
N ASP A 443 35.21 -18.70 -32.09
CA ASP A 443 35.45 -20.15 -31.98
C ASP A 443 34.21 -20.96 -32.42
N ILE A 444 33.01 -20.51 -32.06
CA ILE A 444 31.75 -21.13 -32.48
C ILE A 444 31.51 -20.93 -33.98
N MET A 445 31.68 -19.70 -34.46
CA MET A 445 31.55 -19.34 -35.89
C MET A 445 32.42 -20.23 -36.78
N MET A 446 33.67 -20.46 -36.37
CA MET A 446 34.62 -21.27 -37.10
C MET A 446 34.26 -22.76 -37.09
N LYS A 447 33.81 -23.29 -35.95
CA LYS A 447 33.33 -24.68 -35.85
C LYS A 447 32.11 -24.93 -36.73
N ASP A 448 31.16 -24.00 -36.76
CA ASP A 448 29.98 -24.08 -37.63
C ASP A 448 30.36 -24.01 -39.12
N SER A 449 31.28 -23.10 -39.47
CA SER A 449 31.78 -22.97 -40.85
C SER A 449 32.49 -24.25 -41.31
N LEU A 450 33.31 -24.85 -40.44
CA LEU A 450 33.95 -26.14 -40.71
C LEU A 450 32.95 -27.27 -40.84
N ARG A 451 31.93 -27.32 -39.97
CA ARG A 451 30.86 -28.33 -40.06
C ARG A 451 30.13 -28.24 -41.41
N ILE A 452 29.81 -27.04 -41.88
CA ILE A 452 29.20 -26.81 -43.20
C ILE A 452 30.15 -27.25 -44.31
N PHE A 453 31.41 -26.81 -44.27
CA PHE A 453 32.42 -27.16 -45.27
C PHE A 453 32.60 -28.68 -45.39
N ILE A 454 32.70 -29.38 -44.27
CA ILE A 454 32.83 -30.84 -44.22
C ILE A 454 31.58 -31.49 -44.82
N ARG A 455 30.37 -31.03 -44.45
CA ARG A 455 29.11 -31.54 -44.99
C ARG A 455 28.98 -31.34 -46.50
N GLU A 456 29.32 -30.16 -47.02
CA GLU A 456 29.15 -29.83 -48.44
C GLU A 456 30.19 -30.53 -49.34
N ASN A 457 31.43 -30.66 -48.88
CA ASN A 457 32.51 -31.24 -49.71
C ASN A 457 32.67 -32.76 -49.57
N LEU A 458 32.04 -33.41 -48.57
CA LEU A 458 32.01 -34.87 -48.50
C LEU A 458 30.88 -35.51 -49.33
N VAL A 459 29.82 -34.76 -49.65
CA VAL A 459 28.70 -35.25 -50.47
C VAL A 459 29.10 -35.37 -51.95
N ASP A 460 30.12 -34.65 -52.40
CA ASP A 460 30.58 -34.65 -53.80
C ASP A 460 31.97 -35.33 -53.96
N SER A 461 32.07 -36.58 -53.53
CA SER A 461 33.28 -37.41 -53.67
C SER A 461 33.53 -37.91 -55.10
N THR A 462 33.26 -37.10 -56.13
CA THR A 462 33.75 -37.39 -57.49
C THR A 462 34.37 -36.22 -58.25
N ALA A 463 34.38 -34.98 -57.74
CA ALA A 463 35.11 -33.92 -58.40
C ALA A 463 35.50 -32.81 -57.42
N ILE A 464 36.82 -32.65 -57.24
CA ILE A 464 37.61 -31.47 -56.83
C ILE A 464 38.69 -31.93 -55.83
N ILE A 465 39.75 -32.51 -56.38
CA ILE A 465 41.07 -32.50 -55.76
C ILE A 465 41.94 -31.70 -56.69
N GLN A 466 42.06 -30.40 -56.44
CA GLN A 466 43.15 -29.62 -57.01
C GLN A 466 43.60 -28.41 -56.19
N ASP A 467 43.24 -28.33 -54.90
CA ASP A 467 43.99 -27.48 -53.96
C ASP A 467 44.19 -28.18 -52.61
N SER A 468 45.39 -28.73 -52.45
CA SER A 468 46.30 -28.79 -51.28
C SER A 468 45.80 -28.96 -49.82
N LEU A 469 44.52 -29.26 -49.58
CA LEU A 469 43.94 -29.42 -48.24
C LEU A 469 43.47 -30.85 -47.91
N THR A 470 43.62 -31.82 -48.80
CA THR A 470 42.66 -32.94 -48.83
C THR A 470 43.21 -34.37 -48.85
N ILE A 471 44.29 -34.68 -48.13
CA ILE A 471 44.67 -36.11 -47.95
C ILE A 471 44.79 -36.50 -46.47
N GLU A 472 45.65 -35.86 -45.67
CA GLU A 472 45.78 -36.23 -44.24
C GLU A 472 44.57 -35.84 -43.38
N PHE A 473 43.88 -34.74 -43.70
CA PHE A 473 42.68 -34.29 -42.98
C PHE A 473 41.44 -35.15 -43.33
N LEU A 474 41.37 -35.67 -44.55
CA LEU A 474 40.27 -36.51 -45.04
C LEU A 474 40.34 -37.96 -44.54
N ASP A 475 41.56 -38.51 -44.40
CA ASP A 475 41.75 -39.86 -43.83
C ASP A 475 41.32 -39.95 -42.36
N SER A 476 41.37 -38.84 -41.61
CA SER A 476 40.85 -38.77 -40.23
C SER A 476 39.32 -38.62 -40.16
N LEU A 477 38.67 -38.10 -41.21
CA LEU A 477 37.24 -37.77 -41.23
C LEU A 477 36.36 -38.91 -41.79
N THR A 478 36.93 -39.83 -42.57
CA THR A 478 36.20 -40.96 -43.19
C THR A 478 35.72 -42.02 -42.19
N ALA A 479 36.08 -41.92 -40.90
CA ALA A 479 35.72 -42.90 -39.88
C ALA A 479 34.46 -42.57 -39.05
N VAL A 480 33.84 -41.39 -39.20
CA VAL A 480 32.72 -40.96 -38.33
C VAL A 480 31.46 -40.67 -39.15
N PHE A 481 30.35 -41.33 -38.79
CA PHE A 481 29.05 -41.16 -39.45
C PHE A 481 28.57 -39.71 -39.37
N MET A 482 28.19 -39.16 -40.53
CA MET A 482 28.08 -37.72 -40.81
C MET A 482 26.92 -36.96 -40.14
N ASP A 483 25.97 -37.63 -39.48
CA ASP A 483 24.83 -36.96 -38.84
C ASP A 483 24.95 -36.88 -37.30
N SER A 484 26.05 -37.38 -36.72
CA SER A 484 26.19 -37.56 -35.27
C SER A 484 27.45 -36.97 -34.66
N LEU A 485 28.19 -36.11 -35.36
CA LEU A 485 29.38 -35.47 -34.80
C LEU A 485 29.00 -34.66 -33.55
N THR A 486 29.49 -35.11 -32.41
CA THR A 486 29.35 -34.46 -31.13
C THR A 486 30.21 -33.20 -31.06
N ILE A 487 29.88 -32.28 -30.16
CA ILE A 487 30.68 -31.07 -29.92
C ILE A 487 32.14 -31.43 -29.59
N ALA A 488 32.38 -32.53 -28.85
CA ALA A 488 33.72 -32.99 -28.50
C ALA A 488 34.55 -33.48 -29.71
N GLU A 489 33.89 -34.08 -30.71
CA GLU A 489 34.54 -34.50 -31.95
C GLU A 489 34.86 -33.28 -32.83
N LEU A 490 33.95 -32.30 -32.90
CA LEU A 490 34.21 -31.02 -33.57
C LEU A 490 35.35 -30.24 -32.88
N ASP A 491 35.41 -30.26 -31.56
CA ASP A 491 36.51 -29.67 -30.79
C ASP A 491 37.84 -30.35 -31.14
N SER A 492 37.87 -31.68 -31.17
CA SER A 492 39.08 -32.44 -31.51
C SER A 492 39.58 -32.14 -32.92
N ILE A 493 38.66 -32.08 -33.90
CA ILE A 493 38.96 -31.72 -35.29
C ILE A 493 39.47 -30.27 -35.38
N TRP A 494 38.84 -29.35 -34.63
CA TRP A 494 39.26 -27.96 -34.59
C TRP A 494 40.66 -27.79 -34.01
N TYR A 495 40.99 -28.46 -32.90
CA TYR A 495 42.34 -28.41 -32.31
C TYR A 495 43.40 -28.98 -33.25
N ILE A 496 43.13 -30.11 -33.92
CA ILE A 496 44.04 -30.67 -34.93
C ILE A 496 44.22 -29.71 -36.11
N TYR A 497 43.14 -29.07 -36.55
CA TYR A 497 43.19 -28.06 -37.61
C TYR A 497 44.03 -26.84 -37.20
N LEU A 498 43.85 -26.33 -35.98
CA LEU A 498 44.63 -25.21 -35.42
C LEU A 498 46.11 -25.56 -35.27
N ASP A 499 46.45 -26.72 -34.70
CA ASP A 499 47.84 -27.17 -34.54
C ASP A 499 48.54 -27.32 -35.90
N ASN A 500 47.84 -27.88 -36.90
CA ASN A 500 48.37 -27.99 -38.26
C ASN A 500 48.53 -26.63 -38.93
N LEU A 501 47.58 -25.70 -38.75
CA LEU A 501 47.69 -24.32 -39.22
C LEU A 501 48.89 -23.59 -38.61
N GLU A 502 49.09 -23.71 -37.29
CA GLU A 502 50.22 -23.09 -36.58
C GLU A 502 51.56 -23.67 -37.04
N ALA A 503 51.64 -25.00 -37.18
CA ALA A 503 52.83 -25.68 -37.70
C ALA A 503 53.15 -25.23 -39.13
N ARG A 504 52.14 -25.06 -39.99
CA ARG A 504 52.30 -24.54 -41.36
C ARG A 504 52.69 -23.07 -41.38
N ARG A 505 52.04 -22.22 -40.57
CA ARG A 505 52.37 -20.79 -40.45
C ARG A 505 53.83 -20.57 -40.08
N LYS A 506 54.35 -21.32 -39.10
CA LYS A 506 55.77 -21.30 -38.72
C LYS A 506 56.70 -21.77 -39.85
N LYS A 507 56.26 -22.70 -40.69
CA LYS A 507 57.05 -23.28 -41.79
C LYS A 507 57.04 -22.44 -43.06
N GLU A 508 55.93 -21.77 -43.37
CA GLU A 508 55.70 -21.04 -44.63
C GLU A 508 55.86 -19.51 -44.48
N GLY A 509 56.10 -18.99 -43.27
CA GLY A 509 56.36 -17.56 -43.05
C GLY A 509 55.14 -16.66 -43.31
N ILE A 510 53.94 -17.24 -43.27
CA ILE A 510 52.66 -16.54 -43.49
C ILE A 510 52.45 -15.53 -42.36
N ARG A 511 52.25 -14.24 -42.70
CA ARG A 511 51.90 -13.20 -41.72
C ARG A 511 50.63 -13.58 -40.97
N GLU A 512 50.62 -13.31 -39.67
CA GLU A 512 49.44 -13.41 -38.83
C GLU A 512 48.35 -12.50 -39.43
N VAL A 513 47.29 -13.11 -39.97
CA VAL A 513 46.10 -12.37 -40.40
C VAL A 513 45.45 -11.90 -39.11
N ASP A 514 45.21 -10.59 -38.98
CA ASP A 514 44.63 -10.05 -37.76
C ASP A 514 43.23 -10.65 -37.61
N SER A 515 42.96 -11.29 -36.47
CA SER A 515 41.66 -11.90 -36.24
C SER A 515 40.53 -10.86 -36.35
N LEU A 516 40.82 -9.57 -36.15
CA LEU A 516 39.90 -8.44 -36.30
C LEU A 516 39.45 -8.21 -37.75
N ASP A 517 40.15 -8.76 -38.74
CA ASP A 517 39.74 -8.68 -40.16
C ASP A 517 38.42 -9.45 -40.42
N TYR A 518 38.04 -10.37 -39.53
CA TYR A 518 36.83 -11.16 -39.64
C TYR A 518 35.71 -10.60 -38.76
N SER A 519 34.52 -10.45 -39.35
CA SER A 519 33.35 -10.03 -38.60
C SER A 519 32.71 -11.22 -37.88
N VAL A 520 32.50 -11.11 -36.57
CA VAL A 520 31.91 -12.19 -35.76
C VAL A 520 30.39 -12.09 -35.83
N TYR A 521 29.75 -13.06 -36.50
CA TYR A 521 28.30 -13.10 -36.74
C TYR A 521 27.54 -14.14 -35.90
N THR A 522 28.19 -14.73 -34.90
CA THR A 522 27.58 -15.74 -34.01
C THR A 522 26.43 -15.18 -33.17
N TYR A 523 26.56 -13.93 -32.73
CA TYR A 523 25.57 -13.27 -31.87
C TYR A 523 24.56 -12.53 -32.74
N ASP A 524 23.27 -12.77 -32.53
CA ASP A 524 22.22 -11.92 -33.09
C ASP A 524 22.26 -10.54 -32.42
N ALA A 525 22.52 -10.53 -31.11
CA ALA A 525 22.55 -9.31 -30.32
C ALA A 525 23.50 -9.38 -29.12
N ILE A 526 24.07 -8.23 -28.75
CA ILE A 526 24.88 -8.08 -27.53
C ILE A 526 24.20 -7.05 -26.62
N PHE A 527 23.84 -7.48 -25.41
CA PHE A 527 23.23 -6.62 -24.41
C PHE A 527 24.28 -5.94 -23.55
N ILE A 528 24.24 -4.60 -23.53
CA ILE A 528 25.18 -3.76 -22.80
C ILE A 528 24.39 -2.70 -22.00
N PRO A 529 23.89 -3.04 -20.81
CA PRO A 529 23.37 -2.02 -19.92
C PRO A 529 24.52 -1.12 -19.44
N ILE A 530 24.29 0.18 -19.50
CA ILE A 530 25.26 1.20 -19.08
C ILE A 530 24.77 1.90 -17.82
N THR A 531 25.70 2.48 -17.06
CA THR A 531 25.43 3.05 -15.72
C THR A 531 25.32 4.56 -15.75
N THR A 532 25.97 5.20 -16.71
CA THR A 532 25.98 6.65 -16.86
C THR A 532 25.90 7.05 -18.33
N PRO A 533 25.36 8.23 -18.65
CA PRO A 533 25.40 8.78 -20.01
C PRO A 533 26.84 8.96 -20.56
N GLU A 534 27.87 8.99 -19.71
CA GLU A 534 29.27 9.12 -20.11
C GLU A 534 29.79 7.83 -20.78
N ASP A 535 29.24 6.67 -20.41
CA ASP A 535 29.60 5.36 -20.97
C ASP A 535 29.33 5.30 -22.48
N LEU A 536 28.37 6.11 -22.98
CA LEU A 536 28.06 6.25 -24.41
C LEU A 536 29.24 6.72 -25.25
N TYR A 537 30.21 7.45 -24.70
CA TYR A 537 31.39 7.88 -25.46
C TYR A 537 32.45 6.78 -25.60
N ILE A 538 32.39 5.74 -24.77
CA ILE A 538 33.49 4.79 -24.59
C ILE A 538 33.10 3.43 -25.15
N ILE A 539 32.04 2.83 -24.61
CA ILE A 539 31.66 1.44 -24.90
C ILE A 539 31.33 1.23 -26.39
N PRO A 540 30.48 2.05 -27.04
CA PRO A 540 30.09 1.81 -28.44
C PRO A 540 31.29 1.81 -29.40
N ASN A 541 32.27 2.68 -29.16
CA ASN A 541 33.46 2.77 -30.00
C ASN A 541 34.37 1.53 -29.87
N GLN A 542 34.45 0.95 -28.67
CA GLN A 542 35.20 -0.29 -28.44
C GLN A 542 34.45 -1.50 -28.97
N PHE A 543 33.13 -1.52 -28.86
CA PHE A 543 32.28 -2.50 -29.55
C PHE A 543 32.51 -2.50 -31.07
N ALA A 544 32.55 -1.31 -31.68
CA ALA A 544 32.82 -1.15 -33.11
C ALA A 544 34.20 -1.69 -33.53
N TYR A 545 35.22 -1.44 -32.70
CA TYR A 545 36.60 -1.86 -32.95
C TYR A 545 36.72 -3.40 -33.04
N GLU A 546 35.92 -4.12 -32.26
CA GLU A 546 35.98 -5.58 -32.14
C GLU A 546 35.22 -6.31 -33.27
N ASN A 547 34.64 -5.55 -34.22
CA ASN A 547 34.06 -6.04 -35.48
C ASN A 547 32.97 -7.12 -35.29
N PHE A 548 32.05 -6.91 -34.34
CA PHE A 548 30.86 -7.74 -34.19
C PHE A 548 29.81 -7.43 -35.26
N ASN A 549 29.26 -8.46 -35.91
CA ASN A 549 28.06 -8.35 -36.74
C ASN A 549 26.81 -8.71 -35.91
N ALA A 550 26.62 -8.00 -34.81
CA ALA A 550 25.52 -8.20 -33.88
C ALA A 550 24.75 -6.89 -33.68
N MET A 551 23.46 -6.99 -33.38
CA MET A 551 22.66 -5.85 -32.96
C MET A 551 23.04 -5.44 -31.54
N LEU A 552 22.97 -4.15 -31.24
CA LEU A 552 23.26 -3.66 -29.90
C LEU A 552 21.96 -3.54 -29.11
N LEU A 553 21.93 -4.11 -27.90
CA LEU A 553 20.82 -3.93 -26.96
C LEU A 553 21.29 -3.07 -25.78
N GLY A 554 20.47 -2.12 -25.35
CA GLY A 554 20.76 -1.18 -24.26
C GLY A 554 19.59 -1.01 -23.29
N ASN A 555 19.86 -0.31 -22.19
CA ASN A 555 18.86 0.15 -21.22
C ASN A 555 18.43 1.61 -21.46
N ASN A 556 17.50 2.13 -20.67
CA ASN A 556 16.97 3.49 -20.78
C ASN A 556 18.02 4.62 -20.71
N ILE A 557 19.20 4.37 -20.13
CA ILE A 557 20.30 5.35 -20.08
C ILE A 557 20.89 5.63 -21.47
N TRP A 558 20.70 4.72 -22.44
CA TRP A 558 21.05 4.97 -23.84
C TRP A 558 20.22 6.09 -24.47
N TYR A 559 19.09 6.49 -23.86
CA TYR A 559 18.23 7.54 -24.38
C TYR A 559 18.82 8.95 -24.16
N ASP A 560 19.89 9.27 -24.86
CA ASP A 560 20.44 10.62 -24.95
C ASP A 560 20.73 10.94 -26.42
N MET A 561 19.78 11.61 -27.09
CA MET A 561 19.91 11.94 -28.51
C MET A 561 21.15 12.78 -28.81
N SER A 562 21.56 13.66 -27.90
CA SER A 562 22.74 14.51 -28.10
C SER A 562 24.03 13.70 -28.16
N LYS A 563 24.07 12.56 -27.47
CA LYS A 563 25.23 11.64 -27.43
C LYS A 563 25.11 10.55 -28.49
N LEU A 564 23.93 9.96 -28.69
CA LEU A 564 23.66 8.92 -29.70
C LEU A 564 24.04 9.38 -31.12
N ASP A 565 23.83 10.66 -31.44
CA ASP A 565 24.22 11.22 -32.74
C ASP A 565 25.72 11.18 -33.01
N LEU A 566 26.54 11.26 -31.95
CA LEU A 566 28.00 11.26 -32.03
C LEU A 566 28.56 9.85 -32.26
N ILE A 567 27.81 8.80 -31.88
CA ILE A 567 28.24 7.40 -31.90
C ILE A 567 27.49 6.53 -32.91
N LYS A 568 26.63 7.12 -33.74
CA LYS A 568 25.79 6.40 -34.73
C LYS A 568 26.55 5.58 -35.78
N ARG A 569 27.87 5.72 -35.87
CA ARG A 569 28.74 4.91 -36.76
C ARG A 569 29.35 3.71 -36.06
N SER A 570 29.20 3.61 -34.74
CA SER A 570 29.86 2.61 -33.91
C SER A 570 29.03 1.33 -33.77
N PHE A 571 27.82 1.29 -34.34
CA PHE A 571 26.93 0.14 -34.37
C PHE A 571 25.98 0.25 -35.57
N ASN A 572 25.41 -0.88 -36.00
CA ASN A 572 24.44 -0.91 -37.11
C ASN A 572 23.04 -0.46 -36.67
N THR A 573 22.52 -1.08 -35.60
CA THR A 573 21.23 -0.73 -35.01
C THR A 573 21.30 -0.96 -33.51
N LEU A 574 20.78 0.00 -32.76
CA LEU A 574 20.64 -0.07 -31.32
C LEU A 574 19.15 -0.22 -31.00
N TYR A 575 18.80 -1.23 -30.21
CA TYR A 575 17.50 -1.33 -29.57
C TYR A 575 17.67 -1.13 -28.06
N PHE A 576 16.80 -0.36 -27.44
CA PHE A 576 16.83 -0.18 -25.99
C PHE A 576 15.43 0.05 -25.45
N THR A 577 15.26 -0.30 -24.19
CA THR A 577 14.02 -0.01 -23.46
C THR A 577 14.03 1.41 -22.93
N SER A 578 12.86 2.04 -22.86
CA SER A 578 12.69 3.27 -22.09
C SER A 578 11.31 3.29 -21.43
N ASP A 579 11.23 3.89 -20.24
CA ASP A 579 9.98 4.17 -19.53
C ASP A 579 9.39 5.54 -19.92
N TYR A 580 9.96 6.22 -20.92
CA TYR A 580 9.44 7.45 -21.48
C TYR A 580 9.82 7.60 -22.96
N PHE A 581 9.09 8.45 -23.66
CA PHE A 581 9.46 8.91 -24.99
C PHE A 581 9.02 10.35 -25.18
N ILE A 582 9.96 11.21 -25.57
CA ILE A 582 9.67 12.62 -25.80
C ILE A 582 9.05 12.77 -27.18
N ASP A 583 7.72 12.75 -27.22
CA ASP A 583 6.91 13.07 -28.39
C ASP A 583 6.19 14.41 -28.17
N ASP A 584 6.53 15.44 -28.96
CA ASP A 584 5.90 16.74 -28.88
C ASP A 584 4.41 16.72 -29.29
N PHE A 585 3.94 15.66 -29.96
CA PHE A 585 2.53 15.43 -30.27
C PHE A 585 1.78 14.70 -29.15
N TYR A 586 2.48 14.16 -28.16
CA TYR A 586 1.84 13.55 -26.98
C TYR A 586 1.27 14.67 -26.08
N THR A 587 -0.07 14.71 -25.98
CA THR A 587 -0.78 15.81 -25.32
C THR A 587 -0.42 15.97 -23.84
N PRO A 588 -0.32 14.91 -23.02
CA PRO A 588 0.12 15.05 -21.63
C PRO A 588 1.52 15.66 -21.48
N TRP A 589 2.49 15.23 -22.30
CA TRP A 589 3.83 15.80 -22.33
C TRP A 589 3.83 17.28 -22.72
N SER A 590 3.18 17.63 -23.83
CA SER A 590 3.14 19.02 -24.31
C SER A 590 2.47 19.97 -23.30
N ASN A 591 1.39 19.52 -22.65
CA ASN A 591 0.74 20.28 -21.58
C ASN A 591 1.68 20.52 -20.39
N PHE A 592 2.34 19.46 -19.90
CA PHE A 592 3.32 19.56 -18.82
C PHE A 592 4.45 20.52 -19.21
N ARG A 593 5.06 20.33 -20.37
CA ARG A 593 6.16 21.15 -20.90
C ARG A 593 5.78 22.63 -20.96
N ASP A 594 4.60 22.96 -21.45
CA ASP A 594 4.17 24.34 -21.65
C ASP A 594 3.83 25.03 -20.33
N ILE A 595 3.20 24.32 -19.39
CA ILE A 595 2.94 24.81 -18.03
C ILE A 595 4.26 24.99 -17.27
N PHE A 596 5.15 24.00 -17.34
CA PHE A 596 6.46 24.05 -16.70
C PHE A 596 7.29 25.22 -17.22
N ARG A 597 7.36 25.42 -18.54
CA ARG A 597 8.04 26.58 -19.16
C ARG A 597 7.47 27.91 -18.68
N ARG A 598 6.14 28.01 -18.58
CA ARG A 598 5.47 29.23 -18.10
C ARG A 598 5.84 29.57 -16.66
N ILE A 599 5.93 28.56 -15.79
CA ILE A 599 6.15 28.75 -14.35
C ILE A 599 7.65 28.87 -14.01
N LYS A 600 8.50 28.07 -14.68
CA LYS A 600 9.92 27.90 -14.34
C LYS A 600 10.88 28.58 -15.31
N GLY A 601 10.40 29.05 -16.47
CA GLY A 601 11.22 29.76 -17.46
C GLY A 601 12.19 28.89 -18.28
N ALA A 602 12.13 27.56 -18.14
CA ALA A 602 12.95 26.60 -18.85
C ALA A 602 12.13 25.37 -19.26
N SER A 603 12.63 24.58 -20.21
CA SER A 603 12.00 23.29 -20.55
C SER A 603 12.27 22.27 -19.44
N PRO A 604 11.31 21.40 -19.10
CA PRO A 604 11.55 20.34 -18.12
C PRO A 604 12.54 19.30 -18.68
N GLY A 605 13.35 18.72 -17.80
CA GLY A 605 14.13 17.53 -18.06
C GLY A 605 13.44 16.27 -17.52
N ILE A 606 14.22 15.18 -17.50
CA ILE A 606 13.74 13.85 -17.08
C ILE A 606 13.41 13.83 -15.58
N ASP A 607 14.23 14.44 -14.72
CA ASP A 607 13.99 14.47 -13.28
C ASP A 607 12.72 15.27 -12.94
N GLU A 608 12.47 16.39 -13.61
CA GLU A 608 11.23 17.15 -13.50
C GLU A 608 10.02 16.31 -13.92
N MET A 609 10.14 15.54 -15.00
CA MET A 609 9.10 14.65 -15.50
C MET A 609 8.72 13.56 -14.49
N TYR A 610 9.72 12.93 -13.83
CA TYR A 610 9.45 11.98 -12.74
C TYR A 610 8.75 12.62 -11.54
N GLY A 611 9.16 13.84 -11.18
CA GLY A 611 8.51 14.61 -10.11
C GLY A 611 7.06 14.97 -10.42
N TYR A 612 6.81 15.35 -11.68
CA TYR A 612 5.46 15.65 -12.18
C TYR A 612 4.55 14.43 -12.08
N ASP A 613 4.98 13.27 -12.60
CA ASP A 613 4.19 12.04 -12.57
C ASP A 613 3.93 11.55 -11.13
N ALA A 614 4.92 11.61 -10.25
CA ALA A 614 4.77 11.26 -8.84
C ALA A 614 3.71 12.13 -8.15
N ALA A 615 3.72 13.43 -8.44
CA ALA A 615 2.74 14.35 -7.90
C ALA A 615 1.35 14.11 -8.49
N ILE A 616 1.21 13.83 -9.79
CA ILE A 616 -0.08 13.48 -10.39
C ILE A 616 -0.67 12.22 -9.74
N PHE A 617 0.13 11.18 -9.51
CA PHE A 617 -0.31 9.96 -8.81
C PHE A 617 -0.86 10.29 -7.41
N ILE A 618 -0.12 11.11 -6.65
CA ILE A 618 -0.57 11.59 -5.33
C ILE A 618 -1.86 12.41 -5.44
N LEU A 619 -1.94 13.37 -6.36
CA LEU A 619 -3.08 14.26 -6.49
C LEU A 619 -4.37 13.51 -6.88
N ASN A 620 -4.25 12.45 -7.69
CA ASN A 620 -5.36 11.54 -7.97
C ASN A 620 -5.86 10.83 -6.71
N GLY A 621 -4.96 10.47 -5.80
CA GLY A 621 -5.32 9.84 -4.52
C GLY A 621 -5.89 10.80 -3.47
N VAL A 622 -5.46 12.06 -3.48
CA VAL A 622 -5.86 13.08 -2.48
C VAL A 622 -7.34 13.41 -2.55
N SER A 623 -7.97 13.19 -3.70
CA SER A 623 -9.35 13.62 -3.93
C SER A 623 -10.34 12.95 -2.98
N GLY A 624 -10.99 13.75 -2.12
CA GLY A 624 -11.91 13.28 -1.09
C GLY A 624 -11.25 12.48 0.05
N ALA A 625 -9.92 12.51 0.18
CA ALA A 625 -9.22 11.88 1.28
C ALA A 625 -9.04 12.86 2.45
N LEU A 626 -9.68 12.58 3.58
CA LEU A 626 -9.56 13.40 4.79
C LEU A 626 -8.65 12.78 5.84
N SER A 627 -8.29 11.51 5.65
CA SER A 627 -7.38 10.72 6.47
C SER A 627 -6.30 10.04 5.62
N ARG A 628 -5.19 9.64 6.26
CA ARG A 628 -4.11 8.87 5.61
C ARG A 628 -4.59 7.52 5.09
N GLU A 629 -5.53 6.90 5.80
CA GLU A 629 -6.10 5.62 5.41
C GLU A 629 -6.94 5.75 4.14
N ARG A 630 -7.83 6.75 4.08
CA ARG A 630 -8.60 7.02 2.87
C ARG A 630 -7.70 7.42 1.70
N PHE A 631 -6.65 8.18 1.98
CA PHE A 631 -5.65 8.54 0.97
C PHE A 631 -4.96 7.29 0.40
N ARG A 632 -4.51 6.37 1.25
CA ARG A 632 -3.95 5.07 0.86
C ARG A 632 -4.93 4.25 0.01
N GLU A 633 -6.18 4.12 0.45
CA GLU A 633 -7.21 3.40 -0.30
C GLU A 633 -7.42 3.97 -1.69
N ASN A 634 -7.45 5.30 -1.82
CA ASN A 634 -7.60 5.96 -3.10
C ASN A 634 -6.41 5.68 -4.01
N LEU A 635 -5.18 5.74 -3.49
CA LEU A 635 -3.97 5.40 -4.27
C LEU A 635 -4.00 3.95 -4.79
N MET A 636 -4.41 2.99 -3.95
CA MET A 636 -4.54 1.58 -4.36
C MET A 636 -5.60 1.34 -5.45
N ARG A 637 -6.58 2.23 -5.59
CA ARG A 637 -7.62 2.15 -6.63
C ARG A 637 -7.15 2.67 -7.99
N ILE A 638 -6.04 3.41 -8.03
CA ILE A 638 -5.46 3.90 -9.28
C ILE A 638 -4.87 2.70 -10.04
N ARG A 639 -5.46 2.36 -11.19
CA ARG A 639 -5.00 1.26 -12.06
C ARG A 639 -4.28 1.75 -13.31
N SER A 640 -4.59 2.96 -13.77
CA SER A 640 -4.03 3.55 -14.98
C SER A 640 -3.93 5.07 -14.81
N MET A 641 -2.87 5.66 -15.36
CA MET A 641 -2.60 7.10 -15.37
C MET A 641 -2.29 7.55 -16.81
N PRO A 642 -3.31 7.75 -17.66
CA PRO A 642 -3.13 8.25 -19.02
C PRO A 642 -2.60 9.69 -19.10
N GLU A 643 -2.70 10.44 -18.01
CA GLU A 643 -2.22 11.83 -17.86
C GLU A 643 -0.72 11.96 -17.51
N SER A 644 0.01 10.85 -17.36
CA SER A 644 1.47 10.90 -17.16
C SER A 644 2.18 11.56 -18.33
N ALA A 645 3.23 12.32 -18.04
CA ALA A 645 4.07 12.95 -19.06
C ALA A 645 4.98 11.96 -19.81
N ARG A 646 5.10 10.71 -19.33
CA ARG A 646 5.97 9.66 -19.88
C ARG A 646 5.27 8.65 -20.78
N GLY A 647 3.95 8.75 -20.92
CA GLY A 647 3.10 7.70 -21.48
C GLY A 647 2.23 7.08 -20.38
N THR A 648 1.20 6.33 -20.77
CA THR A 648 0.26 5.74 -19.80
C THR A 648 0.99 4.82 -18.81
N ILE A 649 0.94 5.16 -17.52
CA ILE A 649 1.45 4.32 -16.44
C ILE A 649 0.31 3.40 -15.98
N GLU A 650 0.49 2.10 -16.10
CA GLU A 650 -0.40 1.10 -15.52
C GLU A 650 0.12 0.70 -14.14
N MET A 651 -0.77 0.44 -13.18
CA MET A 651 -0.43 0.07 -11.81
C MET A 651 -1.01 -1.30 -11.47
N ASP A 652 -0.17 -2.19 -10.97
CA ASP A 652 -0.56 -3.43 -10.29
C ASP A 652 -0.34 -3.29 -8.78
N ASN A 653 -1.45 -3.06 -8.08
CA ASN A 653 -1.50 -2.71 -6.66
C ASN A 653 -0.63 -1.49 -6.34
N THR A 654 0.49 -1.70 -5.66
CA THR A 654 1.43 -0.67 -5.23
C THR A 654 2.53 -0.39 -6.24
N ASN A 655 2.66 -1.20 -7.29
CA ASN A 655 3.75 -1.11 -8.25
C ASN A 655 3.26 -0.70 -9.62
N GLN A 656 4.11 0.00 -10.36
CA GLN A 656 3.94 0.16 -11.80
C GLN A 656 3.95 -1.23 -12.47
N LYS A 657 2.89 -1.51 -13.22
CA LYS A 657 2.87 -2.58 -14.20
C LYS A 657 3.65 -2.12 -15.42
N SER A 658 4.66 -2.91 -15.80
CA SER A 658 5.59 -2.61 -16.89
C SER A 658 4.90 -2.16 -18.18
N ASN A 659 5.19 -0.92 -18.61
CA ASN A 659 4.95 -0.39 -19.95
C ASN A 659 6.28 0.14 -20.50
N TRP A 660 7.27 -0.75 -20.65
CA TRP A 660 8.53 -0.38 -21.29
C TRP A 660 8.32 -0.26 -22.78
N LEU A 661 8.77 0.85 -23.32
CA LEU A 661 8.78 1.14 -24.75
C LEU A 661 10.05 0.54 -25.34
N LEU A 662 9.94 -0.20 -26.43
CA LEU A 662 11.11 -0.59 -27.21
C LEU A 662 11.39 0.50 -28.24
N LEU A 663 12.57 1.11 -28.15
CA LEU A 663 13.03 2.14 -29.06
C LEU A 663 14.12 1.58 -29.96
N GLN A 664 14.06 1.92 -31.24
CA GLN A 664 15.06 1.57 -32.22
C GLN A 664 15.78 2.84 -32.67
N TYR A 665 17.10 2.84 -32.57
CA TYR A 665 17.96 3.89 -33.13
C TYR A 665 18.80 3.34 -34.28
N LYS A 666 18.58 3.90 -35.47
CA LYS A 666 19.24 3.47 -36.71
C LYS A 666 19.51 4.66 -37.62
N ASN A 667 20.74 4.81 -38.08
CA ASN A 667 21.15 5.85 -39.04
C ASN A 667 20.80 7.30 -38.61
N GLY A 668 20.81 7.60 -37.30
CA GLY A 668 20.45 8.93 -36.79
C GLY A 668 18.96 9.15 -36.57
N VAL A 669 18.13 8.12 -36.78
CA VAL A 669 16.68 8.18 -36.57
C VAL A 669 16.32 7.31 -35.37
N LEU A 670 15.54 7.89 -34.45
CA LEU A 670 14.96 7.19 -33.31
C LEU A 670 13.47 6.96 -33.57
N GLU A 671 13.02 5.71 -33.50
CA GLU A 671 11.63 5.32 -33.75
C GLU A 671 11.11 4.38 -32.66
N PHE A 672 9.79 4.39 -32.45
CA PHE A 672 9.11 3.36 -31.70
C PHE A 672 9.09 2.06 -32.47
N PHE A 673 9.46 0.97 -31.80
CA PHE A 673 9.27 -0.35 -32.34
C PHE A 673 7.85 -0.84 -32.00
N GLU A 674 6.90 -0.68 -32.93
CA GLU A 674 5.58 -1.29 -32.85
C GLU A 674 5.48 -2.54 -33.74
N ARG A 675 4.78 -3.57 -33.22
CA ARG A 675 4.59 -4.90 -33.82
C ARG A 675 3.92 -4.93 -35.20
N ASP A 676 3.43 -3.80 -35.73
CA ASP A 676 2.57 -3.76 -36.91
C ASP A 676 2.97 -2.67 -37.91
N SER A 677 3.66 -3.08 -38.99
CA SER A 677 4.01 -2.27 -40.16
C SER A 677 2.79 -1.77 -40.97
N THR A 678 1.57 -1.96 -40.47
CA THR A 678 0.32 -1.45 -41.06
C THR A 678 -0.16 -0.13 -40.45
N LYS A 679 0.51 0.40 -39.41
CA LYS A 679 0.22 1.72 -38.83
C LYS A 679 1.40 2.69 -38.89
N ILE A 680 2.15 2.69 -39.99
CA ILE A 680 2.87 3.90 -40.40
C ILE A 680 1.82 4.88 -40.96
N GLN A 681 1.06 5.53 -40.07
CA GLN A 681 0.67 6.90 -40.36
C GLN A 681 1.78 7.77 -39.79
N GLN A 682 2.56 8.35 -40.70
CA GLN A 682 3.32 9.56 -40.43
C GLN A 682 2.48 10.47 -39.52
N LYS A 683 2.97 10.70 -38.32
CA LYS A 683 2.54 11.80 -37.48
C LYS A 683 3.70 12.75 -37.31
#